data_AF-A0AAD4G613-F1
#
_entry.id   AF-A0AAD4G613-F1
#
_cell.length_a   1.000
_cell.length_b   1.000
_cell.length_c   1.000
_cell.angle_alpha   90.00
_cell.angle_beta   90.00
_cell.angle_gamma   90.00
#
_symmetry.space_group_name_H-M   'P 1'
#
loop_
_entity.id
_entity.type
_entity.pdbx_description
1 polymer ?
#
loop_
_entity_poly.entity_id
_entity_poly.type
_entity_poly.pdbx_seq_one_letter_code
_entity_poly.pdbx_strand_id
1 'polypeptide(L)'
;MNGEYNVDEDPHRPPADAEPEPILSAIQALRSATSWAVDQYPNAGRVTGDGQTFLTRFELDHFSAYRKLNLYYPFSILADWQMANFLLTSRLSMRAISEFLSLKLTKTLPLSFWSAKELRSRAEMLPSGPAWRFRIVPTTTHPTKQPVHLYYRDSLDCIEALFNNPLFASEMDLSPYRFGTLCGVILSSDKTTITNMCGGRVAHPLLISLANIRMKTRNKASSHAFLLLALMPIPRFVHPTTRICSVLEARLFHQCLDIVLEPLKIAARIGKMMSDPAGNLHYCFTPLVSYIVDTPEAAMLACVRGQTSSVTLAKYDQFGNPNACETRTGALTMTQLQSLETDPAAVERYFAECERYRLSGVSHPFFRDWPLSCPSRFLTPEALHHWHRFFWDHELRWCIEALGAGELDFCFSVLPLVTGLRHFSHGVTKLKQVTGRTQRDAQRYIVVVLSGFPDTNVVAAIRALMDFRYLVQAPVISSVTRDRIAAALAKFHQHKQAILDHGLCRGPQTNAPLEHFNIPKLEMMHNVVPSVSNVGSILQWTADTTEHAHIEVVKNPAAMTNNMNYNAQICRTLDHDEKCRLFNIAISLSRQYKDMENELWSESPHRQTTNLFAVAQRLLEAAPGTIPRPLRVFVSGSTAFHLNREPSIRRVSINDAAQKFNIPDLRGAFGDYLNREGHFTRNFHVFGGPRRSPQDAPLPFNELRIWYKVRLQQKSYHDLSILGLAFTVHAHPPDQTWKYGHYSGALLNVDEAHAWPSSGLAGM
;
A
#
# COMPACT_ATOMS: atom_id res chain seq x y z
N MET A 1 34.50 36.50 -55.16
CA MET A 1 34.24 37.82 -54.56
C MET A 1 32.83 37.78 -53.99
N ASN A 2 32.59 37.02 -52.93
CA ASN A 2 33.06 37.14 -51.53
C ASN A 2 32.23 38.17 -50.76
N GLY A 3 31.49 37.65 -49.78
CA GLY A 3 30.68 38.38 -48.82
C GLY A 3 29.95 37.38 -47.92
N GLU A 4 30.73 36.56 -47.21
CA GLU A 4 30.29 35.61 -46.20
C GLU A 4 29.60 36.34 -45.04
N TYR A 5 28.45 35.85 -44.60
CA TYR A 5 27.88 36.15 -43.30
C TYR A 5 27.89 34.85 -42.48
N ASN A 6 28.85 34.78 -41.55
CA ASN A 6 28.94 33.78 -40.50
C ASN A 6 27.71 33.90 -39.58
N VAL A 7 27.01 32.78 -39.37
CA VAL A 7 26.05 32.63 -38.29
C VAL A 7 26.79 31.89 -37.18
N ASP A 8 26.98 32.59 -36.06
CA ASP A 8 27.69 32.11 -34.87
C ASP A 8 27.18 30.74 -34.40
N GLU A 9 28.12 29.84 -34.17
CA GLU A 9 27.95 28.56 -33.48
C GLU A 9 27.66 28.82 -31.99
N ASP A 10 26.58 28.22 -31.48
CA ASP A 10 26.26 28.15 -30.06
C ASP A 10 27.31 27.26 -29.33
N PRO A 11 28.10 27.80 -28.38
CA PRO A 11 29.18 27.04 -27.71
C PRO A 11 28.67 25.97 -26.72
N HIS A 12 27.35 25.78 -26.58
CA HIS A 12 26.76 24.86 -25.60
C HIS A 12 25.95 23.71 -26.19
N ARG A 13 26.12 23.40 -27.48
CA ARG A 13 25.58 22.16 -28.05
C ARG A 13 26.52 20.99 -27.74
N PRO A 14 26.15 20.02 -26.88
CA PRO A 14 26.97 18.83 -26.71
C PRO A 14 26.98 18.04 -28.04
N PRO A 15 28.11 17.42 -28.41
CA PRO A 15 28.18 16.59 -29.61
C PRO A 15 27.18 15.44 -29.47
N ALA A 16 26.38 15.23 -30.52
CA ALA A 16 25.68 13.98 -30.71
C ALA A 16 26.73 12.86 -30.86
N ASP A 17 26.44 11.70 -30.28
CA ASP A 17 27.22 10.47 -30.38
C ASP A 17 28.44 10.37 -29.44
N ALA A 18 28.16 10.33 -28.13
CA ALA A 18 28.92 9.52 -27.20
C ALA A 18 27.98 9.00 -26.10
N GLU A 19 27.60 7.73 -26.16
CA GLU A 19 27.04 7.06 -24.97
C GLU A 19 28.07 7.15 -23.84
N PRO A 20 27.69 7.46 -22.60
CA PRO A 20 28.62 7.40 -21.49
C PRO A 20 28.98 5.92 -21.23
N GLU A 21 30.14 5.50 -21.72
CA GLU A 21 30.82 4.23 -21.42
C GLU A 21 30.73 3.74 -19.95
N PRO A 22 30.66 4.59 -18.90
CA PRO A 22 30.54 4.11 -17.52
C PRO A 22 29.27 3.31 -17.22
N ILE A 23 28.16 3.55 -17.94
CA ILE A 23 26.87 2.88 -17.68
C ILE A 23 26.87 1.46 -18.26
N LEU A 24 27.41 1.25 -19.46
CA LEU A 24 27.48 -0.08 -20.08
C LEU A 24 28.41 -1.03 -19.31
N SER A 25 29.54 -0.51 -18.80
CA SER A 25 30.48 -1.23 -17.93
C SER A 25 29.83 -1.66 -16.61
N ALA A 26 29.04 -0.78 -15.98
CA ALA A 26 28.27 -1.12 -14.77
C ALA A 26 27.16 -2.17 -15.04
N ILE A 27 26.58 -2.16 -16.25
CA ILE A 27 25.56 -3.14 -16.69
C ILE A 27 26.16 -4.53 -16.90
N GLN A 28 27.40 -4.64 -17.40
CA GLN A 28 28.09 -5.94 -17.55
C GLN A 28 28.49 -6.53 -16.19
N ALA A 29 28.92 -5.71 -15.23
CA ALA A 29 29.26 -6.17 -13.87
C ALA A 29 28.01 -6.61 -13.05
N LEU A 30 26.86 -5.96 -13.23
CA LEU A 30 25.58 -6.37 -12.63
C LEU A 30 25.04 -7.70 -13.18
N ARG A 31 25.43 -8.08 -14.41
CA ARG A 31 25.01 -9.35 -15.04
C ARG A 31 25.78 -10.57 -14.55
N SER A 32 26.94 -10.38 -13.90
CA SER A 32 27.82 -11.47 -13.44
C SER A 32 27.76 -11.77 -11.94
N ALA A 33 27.05 -10.99 -11.12
CA ALA A 33 27.07 -11.14 -9.66
C ALA A 33 26.00 -12.12 -9.14
N THR A 34 26.43 -13.30 -8.70
CA THR A 34 25.58 -14.39 -8.14
C THR A 34 25.43 -14.36 -6.62
N SER A 35 25.84 -13.29 -5.93
CA SER A 35 25.70 -13.16 -4.47
C SER A 35 25.62 -11.70 -4.05
N TRP A 36 24.88 -11.43 -2.96
CA TRP A 36 24.76 -10.11 -2.33
C TRP A 36 26.10 -9.63 -1.74
N ALA A 37 26.98 -9.12 -2.59
CA ALA A 37 28.06 -8.25 -2.17
C ALA A 37 27.53 -6.82 -2.10
N VAL A 38 27.55 -6.22 -0.91
CA VAL A 38 27.37 -4.77 -0.77
C VAL A 38 28.71 -4.14 -1.11
N ASP A 39 28.89 -3.75 -2.37
CA ASP A 39 30.04 -2.95 -2.77
C ASP A 39 29.92 -1.55 -2.17
N GLN A 40 30.76 -1.23 -1.18
CA GLN A 40 30.86 0.12 -0.64
C GLN A 40 31.66 1.00 -1.61
N TYR A 41 30.99 1.99 -2.21
CA TYR A 41 31.63 2.97 -3.09
C TYR A 41 31.97 4.23 -2.28
N PRO A 42 33.26 4.62 -2.15
CA PRO A 42 33.70 5.71 -1.25
C PRO A 42 33.08 7.09 -1.53
N ASN A 43 32.49 7.29 -2.71
CA ASN A 43 31.92 8.55 -3.18
C ASN A 43 30.38 8.49 -3.36
N ALA A 44 29.73 7.35 -3.10
CA ALA A 44 28.29 7.21 -3.28
C ALA A 44 27.51 7.99 -2.21
N GLY A 45 26.54 8.81 -2.65
CA GLY A 45 25.64 9.65 -1.85
C GLY A 45 26.28 10.45 -0.71
N ARG A 46 27.38 11.13 -1.05
CA ARG A 46 27.94 12.18 -0.19
C ARG A 46 26.99 13.37 -0.12
N VAL A 47 26.81 13.91 1.08
CA VAL A 47 26.25 15.24 1.28
C VAL A 47 27.20 16.25 0.63
N THR A 48 26.73 17.00 -0.34
CA THR A 48 27.56 17.93 -1.12
C THR A 48 27.54 19.35 -0.58
N GLY A 49 26.78 19.60 0.49
CA GLY A 49 26.64 20.90 1.15
C GLY A 49 25.29 21.06 1.85
N ASP A 50 25.02 22.28 2.31
CA ASP A 50 23.78 22.65 2.99
C ASP A 50 22.76 23.23 1.99
N GLY A 51 21.57 22.67 2.02
CA GLY A 51 20.40 23.06 1.25
C GLY A 51 19.33 23.66 2.15
N GLN A 52 18.29 24.20 1.52
CA GLN A 52 17.17 24.77 2.26
C GLN A 52 16.20 23.67 2.71
N THR A 53 15.97 23.58 4.02
CA THR A 53 14.87 22.79 4.59
C THR A 53 13.52 23.42 4.27
N PHE A 54 12.45 22.65 4.45
CA PHE A 54 11.08 23.17 4.39
C PHE A 54 10.89 24.38 5.32
N LEU A 55 11.42 24.32 6.54
CA LEU A 55 11.29 25.39 7.52
C LEU A 55 12.10 26.62 7.10
N THR A 56 13.32 26.43 6.59
CA THR A 56 14.15 27.51 6.05
C THR A 56 13.44 28.23 4.90
N ARG A 57 12.78 27.50 3.99
CA ARG A 57 11.97 28.12 2.92
C ARG A 57 10.80 28.92 3.47
N PHE A 58 10.13 28.41 4.50
CA PHE A 58 9.03 29.09 5.18
C PHE A 58 9.46 30.36 5.91
N GLU A 59 10.65 30.35 6.51
CA GLU A 59 11.22 31.47 7.28
C GLU A 59 11.90 32.53 6.42
N LEU A 60 12.20 32.21 5.15
CA LEU A 60 12.79 33.14 4.18
C LEU A 60 11.79 33.64 3.14
N ASP A 61 10.51 33.28 3.25
CA ASP A 61 9.50 33.76 2.32
C ASP A 61 9.21 35.26 2.51
N HIS A 62 8.46 35.83 1.56
CA HIS A 62 8.11 37.25 1.56
C HIS A 62 7.31 37.70 2.79
N PHE A 63 6.68 36.77 3.52
CA PHE A 63 5.88 37.06 4.71
C PHE A 63 6.62 36.80 6.03
N SER A 64 7.87 36.34 5.97
CA SER A 64 8.72 36.04 7.13
C SER A 64 8.79 37.17 8.15
N ALA A 65 8.95 38.43 7.72
CA ALA A 65 9.01 39.59 8.61
C ALA A 65 7.72 39.75 9.45
N TYR A 66 6.55 39.50 8.84
CA TYR A 66 5.28 39.51 9.56
C TYR A 66 5.15 38.30 10.48
N ARG A 67 5.65 37.13 10.08
CA ARG A 67 5.61 35.90 10.90
C ARG A 67 6.52 35.92 12.12
N LYS A 68 7.59 36.74 12.11
CA LYS A 68 8.41 37.02 13.31
C LYS A 68 7.60 37.71 14.39
N LEU A 69 6.71 38.64 14.02
CA LEU A 69 5.81 39.34 14.95
C LEU A 69 4.57 38.51 15.31
N ASN A 70 4.03 37.80 14.32
CA ASN A 70 2.83 36.98 14.46
C ASN A 70 2.97 35.70 13.64
N LEU A 71 3.29 34.59 14.31
CA LEU A 71 3.49 33.28 13.68
C LEU A 71 2.31 32.82 12.81
N TYR A 72 1.09 33.30 13.09
CA TYR A 72 -0.13 32.93 12.37
C TYR A 72 -0.42 33.80 11.15
N TYR A 73 0.40 34.82 10.85
CA TYR A 73 0.20 35.68 9.69
C TYR A 73 0.03 34.84 8.40
N PRO A 74 -1.02 35.07 7.60
CA PRO A 74 -1.85 36.28 7.50
C PRO A 74 -3.02 36.38 8.48
N PHE A 75 -3.19 35.44 9.41
CA PHE A 75 -4.24 35.45 10.43
C PHE A 75 -3.75 36.15 11.70
N SER A 76 -4.65 36.79 12.45
CA SER A 76 -4.29 37.65 13.58
C SER A 76 -3.73 36.87 14.77
N ILE A 77 -4.29 35.70 15.06
CA ILE A 77 -3.96 34.84 16.21
C ILE A 77 -4.27 33.37 15.91
N LEU A 78 -3.89 32.46 16.82
CA LEU A 78 -4.18 31.02 16.70
C LEU A 78 -5.67 30.72 16.52
N ALA A 79 -6.54 31.37 17.29
CA ALA A 79 -7.98 31.13 17.20
C ALA A 79 -8.56 31.55 15.83
N ASP A 80 -8.04 32.64 15.27
CA ASP A 80 -8.38 33.11 13.92
C ASP A 80 -7.91 32.10 12.86
N TRP A 81 -6.70 31.57 12.99
CA TRP A 81 -6.21 30.49 12.13
C TRP A 81 -7.02 29.19 12.28
N GLN A 82 -7.37 28.77 13.48
CA GLN A 82 -8.16 27.54 13.70
C GLN A 82 -9.53 27.64 13.05
N MET A 83 -10.19 28.80 13.15
CA MET A 83 -11.45 29.07 12.45
C MET A 83 -11.25 29.07 10.93
N ALA A 84 -10.22 29.76 10.42
CA ALA A 84 -9.89 29.78 9.00
C ALA A 84 -9.63 28.38 8.43
N ASN A 85 -8.75 27.61 9.07
CA ASN A 85 -8.38 26.25 8.68
C ASN A 85 -9.59 25.32 8.69
N PHE A 86 -10.45 25.42 9.71
CA PHE A 86 -11.71 24.67 9.73
C PHE A 86 -12.60 25.06 8.54
N LEU A 87 -12.87 26.35 8.31
CA LEU A 87 -13.75 26.79 7.23
C LEU A 87 -13.20 26.48 5.83
N LEU A 88 -11.89 26.53 5.64
CA LEU A 88 -11.24 26.19 4.37
C LEU A 88 -11.33 24.69 4.07
N THR A 89 -11.35 23.84 5.10
CA THR A 89 -11.37 22.38 4.97
C THR A 89 -12.74 21.73 5.26
N SER A 90 -13.73 22.49 5.72
CA SER A 90 -15.03 21.99 6.21
C SER A 90 -16.04 21.61 5.13
N ARG A 91 -15.62 21.57 3.86
CA ARG A 91 -16.50 21.24 2.72
C ARG A 91 -17.74 22.15 2.61
N LEU A 92 -17.65 23.38 3.11
CA LEU A 92 -18.71 24.37 2.98
C LEU A 92 -18.58 25.13 1.66
N SER A 93 -19.71 25.51 1.07
CA SER A 93 -19.70 26.40 -0.09
C SER A 93 -19.28 27.82 0.30
N MET A 94 -18.76 28.61 -0.65
CA MET A 94 -18.43 30.03 -0.43
C MET A 94 -19.62 30.83 0.13
N ARG A 95 -20.83 30.46 -0.29
CA ARG A 95 -22.07 31.05 0.20
C ARG A 95 -22.32 30.67 1.66
N ALA A 96 -22.25 29.38 1.99
CA ALA A 96 -22.43 28.90 3.35
C ALA A 96 -21.40 29.48 4.32
N ILE A 97 -20.14 29.63 3.90
CA ILE A 97 -19.09 30.29 4.69
C ILE A 97 -19.46 31.77 4.92
N SER A 98 -19.86 32.49 3.88
CA SER A 98 -20.24 33.90 4.02
C SER A 98 -21.50 34.09 4.88
N GLU A 99 -22.49 33.19 4.76
CA GLU A 99 -23.68 33.17 5.61
C GLU A 99 -23.31 32.89 7.07
N PHE A 100 -22.45 31.91 7.33
CA PHE A 100 -21.91 31.62 8.66
C PHE A 100 -21.19 32.84 9.25
N LEU A 101 -20.31 33.50 8.49
CA LEU A 101 -19.57 34.69 8.95
C LEU A 101 -20.49 35.89 9.22
N SER A 102 -21.68 35.94 8.60
CA SER A 102 -22.66 37.01 8.79
C SER A 102 -23.46 36.93 10.10
N LEU A 103 -23.41 35.80 10.81
CA LEU A 103 -24.14 35.57 12.06
C LEU A 103 -23.73 36.58 13.15
N LYS A 104 -24.68 36.94 14.04
CA LYS A 104 -24.41 37.92 15.12
C LYS A 104 -23.27 37.47 16.03
N LEU A 105 -23.20 36.18 16.35
CA LEU A 105 -22.15 35.61 17.21
C LEU A 105 -20.78 35.59 16.53
N THR A 106 -20.71 35.23 15.25
CA THR A 106 -19.42 35.19 14.53
C THR A 106 -18.84 36.60 14.36
N LYS A 107 -19.70 37.61 14.24
CA LYS A 107 -19.30 39.03 14.21
C LYS A 107 -18.66 39.53 15.50
N THR A 108 -18.81 38.84 16.63
CA THR A 108 -18.12 39.21 17.88
C THR A 108 -16.73 38.59 18.00
N LEU A 109 -16.35 37.67 17.10
CA LEU A 109 -15.05 37.01 17.14
C LEU A 109 -13.99 37.92 16.51
N PRO A 110 -12.75 37.95 17.03
CA PRO A 110 -11.66 38.78 16.51
C PRO A 110 -11.02 38.16 15.24
N LEU A 111 -11.83 37.92 14.21
CA LEU A 111 -11.40 37.30 12.96
C LEU A 111 -10.73 38.33 12.04
N SER A 112 -9.73 37.90 11.28
CA SER A 112 -9.08 38.73 10.27
C SER A 112 -9.83 38.79 8.94
N PHE A 113 -10.93 38.04 8.79
CA PHE A 113 -11.72 37.93 7.57
C PHE A 113 -13.23 37.94 7.89
N TRP A 114 -14.03 38.54 7.01
CA TRP A 114 -15.48 38.71 7.17
C TRP A 114 -16.29 38.18 6.00
N SER A 115 -15.62 37.67 4.97
CA SER A 115 -16.24 36.98 3.85
C SER A 115 -15.42 35.76 3.44
N ALA A 116 -16.07 34.82 2.76
CA ALA A 116 -15.37 33.67 2.19
C ALA A 116 -14.32 34.10 1.13
N LYS A 117 -14.56 35.24 0.45
CA LYS A 117 -13.62 35.82 -0.53
C LYS A 117 -12.36 36.33 0.16
N GLU A 118 -12.51 37.07 1.26
CA GLU A 118 -11.37 37.53 2.08
C GLU A 118 -10.60 36.36 2.67
N LEU A 119 -11.30 35.35 3.21
CA LEU A 119 -10.69 34.14 3.73
C LEU A 119 -9.82 33.45 2.67
N ARG A 120 -10.33 33.27 1.45
CA ARG A 120 -9.55 32.71 0.34
C ARG A 120 -8.37 33.58 -0.06
N SER A 121 -8.57 34.90 -0.14
CA SER A 121 -7.48 35.83 -0.45
C SER A 121 -6.34 35.75 0.56
N ARG A 122 -6.65 35.54 1.84
CA ARG A 122 -5.63 35.29 2.88
C ARG A 122 -5.00 33.92 2.71
N ALA A 123 -5.79 32.88 2.42
CA ALA A 123 -5.27 31.53 2.15
C ALA A 123 -4.24 31.50 1.01
N GLU A 124 -4.37 32.37 0.00
CA GLU A 124 -3.38 32.48 -1.08
C GLU A 124 -1.98 32.87 -0.59
N MET A 125 -1.87 33.58 0.54
CA MET A 125 -0.61 34.03 1.15
C MET A 125 0.10 32.93 1.97
N LEU A 126 -0.53 31.75 2.11
CA LEU A 126 0.06 30.59 2.78
C LEU A 126 1.11 29.90 1.89
N PRO A 127 2.08 29.19 2.51
CA PRO A 127 3.07 28.41 1.77
C PRO A 127 2.38 27.44 0.82
N SER A 128 2.80 27.44 -0.45
CA SER A 128 2.24 26.59 -1.51
C SER A 128 3.13 25.38 -1.76
N GLY A 129 2.51 24.27 -2.15
CA GLY A 129 3.22 23.10 -2.67
C GLY A 129 3.53 23.23 -4.18
N PRO A 130 3.81 22.12 -4.86
CA PRO A 130 4.01 22.10 -6.31
C PRO A 130 2.79 22.64 -7.06
N ALA A 131 3.02 23.62 -7.95
CA ALA A 131 1.96 24.36 -8.62
C ALA A 131 1.27 23.54 -9.73
N TRP A 132 -0.05 23.76 -9.87
CA TRP A 132 -0.83 23.19 -10.97
C TRP A 132 -0.59 23.94 -12.29
N ARG A 133 -0.35 23.17 -13.35
CA ARG A 133 -0.24 23.58 -14.74
C ARG A 133 -1.43 23.04 -15.54
N PHE A 134 -1.70 23.69 -16.66
CA PHE A 134 -2.76 23.32 -17.60
C PHE A 134 -2.24 23.38 -19.04
N ARG A 135 -2.56 22.38 -19.85
CA ARG A 135 -2.25 22.35 -21.28
C ARG A 135 -3.39 21.73 -22.07
N ILE A 136 -3.67 22.27 -23.25
CA ILE A 136 -4.50 21.62 -24.26
C ILE A 136 -3.56 20.75 -25.11
N VAL A 137 -3.78 19.44 -25.14
CA VAL A 137 -2.95 18.50 -25.90
C VAL A 137 -3.48 18.43 -27.34
N PRO A 138 -2.65 18.71 -28.37
CA PRO A 138 -3.10 18.67 -29.75
C PRO A 138 -3.49 17.25 -30.19
N THR A 139 -4.64 17.14 -30.86
CA THR A 139 -5.15 15.90 -31.49
C THR A 139 -5.45 16.14 -32.98
N THR A 140 -4.63 16.94 -33.65
CA THR A 140 -4.89 17.46 -35.01
C THR A 140 -5.07 16.38 -36.07
N THR A 141 -4.39 15.23 -35.95
CA THR A 141 -4.51 14.10 -36.88
C THR A 141 -5.76 13.26 -36.65
N HIS A 142 -6.32 13.26 -35.43
CA HIS A 142 -7.48 12.45 -35.06
C HIS A 142 -8.43 13.25 -34.15
N PRO A 143 -9.56 13.74 -34.67
CA PRO A 143 -10.42 14.65 -33.93
C PRO A 143 -11.05 13.97 -32.70
N THR A 144 -11.18 14.76 -31.63
CA THR A 144 -11.92 14.38 -30.41
C THR A 144 -13.20 15.21 -30.30
N LYS A 145 -14.23 14.69 -29.63
CA LYS A 145 -15.49 15.41 -29.42
C LYS A 145 -15.33 16.73 -28.65
N GLN A 146 -14.27 16.84 -27.86
CA GLN A 146 -13.94 18.02 -27.05
C GLN A 146 -12.41 18.19 -27.04
N PRO A 147 -11.90 19.42 -26.85
CA PRO A 147 -10.47 19.66 -26.63
C PRO A 147 -9.94 18.80 -25.48
N VAL A 148 -8.74 18.24 -25.65
CA VAL A 148 -8.10 17.40 -24.65
C VAL A 148 -7.38 18.28 -23.64
N HIS A 149 -7.93 18.35 -22.42
CA HIS A 149 -7.36 19.12 -21.33
C HIS A 149 -6.51 18.23 -20.41
N LEU A 150 -5.24 18.61 -20.21
CA LEU A 150 -4.32 17.98 -19.26
C LEU A 150 -4.02 18.95 -18.11
N TYR A 151 -4.36 18.55 -16.89
CA TYR A 151 -3.99 19.26 -15.66
C TYR A 151 -2.91 18.45 -14.95
N TYR A 152 -1.79 19.07 -14.61
CA TYR A 152 -0.64 18.37 -14.03
C TYR A 152 0.22 19.29 -13.19
N ARG A 153 1.04 18.73 -12.30
CA ARG A 153 2.10 19.43 -11.57
C ARG A 153 3.45 19.12 -12.19
N ASP A 154 4.45 19.95 -11.92
CA ASP A 154 5.82 19.58 -12.24
C ASP A 154 6.21 18.34 -11.43
N SER A 155 6.60 17.27 -12.13
CA SER A 155 6.86 15.99 -11.50
C SER A 155 8.13 16.01 -10.65
N LEU A 156 9.11 16.86 -10.98
CA LEU A 156 10.31 17.02 -10.17
C LEU A 156 10.02 17.85 -8.91
N ASP A 157 9.22 18.91 -9.00
CA ASP A 157 8.77 19.67 -7.82
C ASP A 157 8.00 18.77 -6.85
N CYS A 158 7.18 17.83 -7.35
CA CYS A 158 6.50 16.83 -6.52
C CYS A 158 7.47 15.90 -5.79
N ILE A 159 8.52 15.42 -6.47
CA ILE A 159 9.55 14.59 -5.84
C ILE A 159 10.35 15.40 -4.82
N GLU A 160 10.76 16.62 -5.13
CA GLU A 160 11.44 17.52 -4.20
C GLU A 160 10.59 17.82 -2.96
N ALA A 161 9.29 18.06 -3.14
CA ALA A 161 8.37 18.30 -2.03
C ALA A 161 8.22 17.09 -1.11
N LEU A 162 8.22 15.87 -1.67
CA LEU A 162 8.22 14.63 -0.87
C LEU A 162 9.58 14.40 -0.20
N PHE A 163 10.67 14.63 -0.92
CA PHE A 163 12.05 14.41 -0.45
C PHE A 163 12.47 15.39 0.64
N ASN A 164 11.97 16.63 0.62
CA ASN A 164 12.27 17.66 1.62
C ASN A 164 11.25 17.70 2.78
N ASN A 165 10.24 16.82 2.78
CA ASN A 165 9.14 16.88 3.74
C ASN A 165 9.62 16.52 5.16
N PRO A 166 9.47 17.44 6.15
CA PRO A 166 9.95 17.23 7.52
C PRO A 166 9.24 16.07 8.23
N LEU A 167 8.00 15.73 7.86
CA LEU A 167 7.27 14.60 8.45
C LEU A 167 7.91 13.23 8.10
N PHE A 168 8.81 13.20 7.13
CA PHE A 168 9.48 11.98 6.69
C PHE A 168 10.95 11.91 7.11
N ALA A 169 11.47 12.86 7.89
CA ALA A 169 12.88 12.92 8.27
C ALA A 169 13.42 11.60 8.88
N SER A 170 12.67 10.96 9.78
CA SER A 170 13.02 9.66 10.38
C SER A 170 12.56 8.44 9.58
N GLU A 171 11.86 8.67 8.46
CA GLU A 171 11.18 7.66 7.66
C GLU A 171 11.76 7.55 6.25
N MET A 172 12.84 8.28 5.94
CA MET A 172 13.55 8.18 4.67
C MET A 172 14.70 7.19 4.74
N ASP A 173 14.83 6.41 3.67
CA ASP A 173 16.02 5.64 3.35
C ASP A 173 16.84 6.40 2.30
N LEU A 174 17.99 6.90 2.73
CA LEU A 174 18.94 7.66 1.92
C LEU A 174 20.19 6.84 1.59
N SER A 175 20.12 5.50 1.75
CA SER A 175 21.26 4.62 1.52
C SER A 175 21.82 4.86 0.11
N PRO A 176 23.09 5.27 -0.01
CA PRO A 176 23.65 5.70 -1.27
C PRO A 176 23.90 4.53 -2.23
N TYR A 177 23.76 4.77 -3.53
CA TYR A 177 24.20 3.83 -4.57
C TYR A 177 25.36 4.43 -5.37
N ARG A 178 26.18 3.59 -6.01
CA ARG A 178 27.48 3.86 -6.66
C ARG A 178 27.77 5.29 -7.19
N PHE A 179 26.77 6.01 -7.69
CA PHE A 179 26.90 7.32 -8.33
C PHE A 179 26.10 8.48 -7.70
N GLY A 180 25.26 8.23 -6.68
CA GLY A 180 24.40 9.25 -6.07
C GLY A 180 23.23 8.68 -5.25
N THR A 181 22.35 9.57 -4.78
CA THR A 181 21.13 9.18 -4.07
C THR A 181 20.04 8.80 -5.07
N LEU A 182 19.44 7.62 -4.92
CA LEU A 182 18.33 7.21 -5.78
C LEU A 182 17.01 7.66 -5.16
N CYS A 183 16.34 8.61 -5.80
CA CYS A 183 14.98 9.01 -5.52
C CYS A 183 14.03 8.14 -6.34
N GLY A 184 13.76 6.91 -5.87
CA GLY A 184 12.97 5.94 -6.62
C GLY A 184 11.53 6.42 -6.81
N VAL A 185 11.13 6.67 -8.06
CA VAL A 185 9.80 7.19 -8.40
C VAL A 185 8.79 6.05 -8.41
N ILE A 186 7.68 6.27 -7.71
CA ILE A 186 6.52 5.37 -7.72
C ILE A 186 5.37 6.11 -8.40
N LEU A 187 4.78 5.49 -9.41
CA LEU A 187 3.57 5.99 -10.07
C LEU A 187 2.39 5.06 -9.77
N SER A 188 1.19 5.62 -9.84
CA SER A 188 -0.05 4.83 -9.90
C SER A 188 -1.09 5.57 -10.69
N SER A 189 -1.90 4.84 -11.45
CA SER A 189 -3.07 5.39 -12.09
C SER A 189 -4.16 4.33 -12.16
N ASP A 190 -5.39 4.78 -12.01
CA ASP A 190 -6.59 3.97 -12.24
C ASP A 190 -7.75 4.91 -12.51
N LYS A 191 -8.66 4.51 -13.39
CA LYS A 191 -9.85 5.30 -13.70
C LYS A 191 -10.88 5.13 -12.59
N THR A 192 -11.19 6.21 -11.90
CA THR A 192 -12.09 6.19 -10.75
C THR A 192 -13.40 6.94 -11.01
N THR A 193 -14.52 6.39 -10.56
CA THR A 193 -15.83 7.03 -10.64
C THR A 193 -15.98 8.08 -9.54
N ILE A 194 -16.43 9.28 -9.93
CA ILE A 194 -16.65 10.42 -9.03
C ILE A 194 -18.06 10.38 -8.42
N THR A 195 -19.08 10.11 -9.22
CA THR A 195 -20.49 10.02 -8.76
C THR A 195 -21.16 8.76 -9.30
N ASN A 196 -21.65 7.90 -8.40
CA ASN A 196 -22.38 6.68 -8.79
C ASN A 196 -23.86 6.95 -9.13
N MET A 197 -24.44 8.09 -8.71
CA MET A 197 -25.89 8.32 -8.78
C MET A 197 -26.34 9.43 -9.76
N CYS A 198 -25.44 10.29 -10.26
CA CYS A 198 -25.77 11.28 -11.29
C CYS A 198 -24.60 11.47 -12.28
N GLY A 199 -24.80 11.04 -13.53
CA GLY A 199 -23.99 11.48 -14.69
C GLY A 199 -22.78 10.63 -15.08
N GLY A 200 -22.50 9.48 -14.46
CA GLY A 200 -21.47 8.53 -14.90
C GLY A 200 -20.07 9.13 -15.04
N ARG A 201 -19.69 10.01 -14.12
CA ARG A 201 -18.46 10.82 -14.23
C ARG A 201 -17.26 10.07 -13.72
N VAL A 202 -16.16 10.18 -14.46
CA VAL A 202 -14.91 9.48 -14.21
C VAL A 202 -13.76 10.47 -14.25
N ALA A 203 -12.75 10.25 -13.40
CA ALA A 203 -11.45 10.88 -13.50
C ALA A 203 -10.38 9.79 -13.62
N HIS A 204 -9.26 10.13 -14.22
CA HIS A 204 -8.10 9.24 -14.34
C HIS A 204 -6.90 9.90 -13.64
N PRO A 205 -6.83 9.82 -12.31
CA PRO A 205 -5.68 10.33 -11.56
C PRO A 205 -4.39 9.61 -11.92
N LEU A 206 -3.31 10.38 -12.04
CA LEU A 206 -1.94 9.90 -11.95
C LEU A 206 -1.37 10.36 -10.61
N LEU A 207 -1.04 9.41 -9.75
CA LEU A 207 -0.41 9.63 -8.45
C LEU A 207 1.10 9.43 -8.54
N ILE A 208 1.84 10.17 -7.71
CA ILE A 208 3.30 10.03 -7.55
C ILE A 208 3.67 9.88 -6.08
N SER A 209 4.67 9.04 -5.80
CA SER A 209 5.27 8.86 -4.48
C SER A 209 6.77 8.55 -4.61
N LEU A 210 7.43 8.40 -3.46
CA LEU A 210 8.86 8.17 -3.35
C LEU A 210 9.16 6.85 -2.62
N ALA A 211 9.99 6.01 -3.23
CA ALA A 211 10.40 4.71 -2.71
C ALA A 211 11.21 4.81 -1.41
N ASN A 212 11.94 5.91 -1.25
CA ASN A 212 12.75 6.22 -0.08
C ASN A 212 11.90 6.35 1.20
N ILE A 213 10.61 6.71 1.10
CA ILE A 213 9.73 6.74 2.27
C ILE A 213 9.43 5.30 2.68
N ARG A 214 9.79 4.92 3.90
CA ARG A 214 9.56 3.58 4.45
C ARG A 214 8.12 3.14 4.24
N MET A 215 7.93 1.90 3.76
CA MET A 215 6.63 1.32 3.41
C MET A 215 5.55 1.56 4.48
N LYS A 216 5.87 1.34 5.76
CA LYS A 216 4.90 1.49 6.86
C LYS A 216 4.30 2.91 6.92
N THR A 217 5.12 3.90 6.64
CA THR A 217 4.72 5.31 6.60
C THR A 217 4.03 5.62 5.29
N ARG A 218 4.64 5.24 4.15
CA ARG A 218 4.11 5.46 2.81
C ARG A 218 2.70 4.87 2.61
N ASN A 219 2.47 3.65 3.10
CA ASN A 219 1.20 2.94 2.92
C ASN A 219 0.10 3.41 3.88
N LYS A 220 0.43 4.25 4.88
CA LYS A 220 -0.54 4.84 5.79
C LYS A 220 -1.23 6.00 5.07
N ALA A 221 -2.53 5.90 4.81
CA ALA A 221 -3.30 6.94 4.11
C ALA A 221 -3.10 8.34 4.73
N SER A 222 -3.11 8.44 6.06
CA SER A 222 -2.90 9.70 6.79
C SER A 222 -1.50 10.31 6.68
N SER A 223 -0.55 9.67 5.99
CA SER A 223 0.81 10.21 5.79
C SER A 223 0.87 11.20 4.63
N HIS A 224 -0.13 11.20 3.74
CA HIS A 224 -0.13 11.96 2.48
C HIS A 224 1.15 11.75 1.65
N ALA A 225 1.69 10.53 1.65
CA ALA A 225 2.89 10.17 0.90
C ALA A 225 2.66 9.99 -0.61
N PHE A 226 1.40 10.00 -1.07
CA PHE A 226 1.04 10.02 -2.49
C PHE A 226 0.42 11.37 -2.85
N LEU A 227 0.98 12.03 -3.86
CA LEU A 227 0.48 13.30 -4.40
C LEU A 227 -0.27 13.04 -5.70
N LEU A 228 -1.33 13.82 -5.99
CA LEU A 228 -1.94 13.83 -7.31
C LEU A 228 -1.05 14.62 -8.27
N LEU A 229 -0.35 13.91 -9.15
CA LEU A 229 0.56 14.48 -10.13
C LEU A 229 -0.20 15.03 -11.34
N ALA A 230 -1.17 14.30 -11.86
CA ALA A 230 -1.96 14.74 -13.01
C ALA A 230 -3.38 14.18 -12.99
N LEU A 231 -4.28 14.87 -13.69
CA LEU A 231 -5.57 14.34 -14.12
C LEU A 231 -5.43 13.99 -15.60
N MET A 232 -5.20 12.69 -15.87
CA MET A 232 -5.02 12.18 -17.22
C MET A 232 -6.32 12.37 -18.03
N PRO A 233 -6.23 12.80 -19.29
CA PRO A 233 -7.42 13.02 -20.10
C PRO A 233 -8.12 11.71 -20.44
N ILE A 234 -9.45 11.75 -20.48
CA ILE A 234 -10.29 10.64 -20.94
C ILE A 234 -10.96 11.11 -22.23
N PRO A 235 -10.24 11.06 -23.38
CA PRO A 235 -10.74 11.62 -24.62
C PRO A 235 -11.91 10.79 -25.17
N ARG A 236 -12.67 11.38 -26.09
CA ARG A 236 -13.62 10.66 -26.94
C ARG A 236 -13.25 10.93 -28.39
N PHE A 237 -12.44 10.05 -28.98
CA PHE A 237 -12.06 10.15 -30.38
C PHE A 237 -13.26 9.95 -31.30
N VAL A 238 -13.26 10.64 -32.43
CA VAL A 238 -14.27 10.51 -33.49
C VAL A 238 -13.66 9.66 -34.59
N HIS A 239 -13.88 8.35 -34.51
CA HIS A 239 -13.42 7.38 -35.49
C HIS A 239 -14.48 6.27 -35.65
N PRO A 240 -14.72 5.74 -36.87
CA PRO A 240 -15.75 4.71 -37.09
C PRO A 240 -15.45 3.38 -36.37
N THR A 241 -14.16 3.03 -36.25
CA THR A 241 -13.71 1.78 -35.64
C THR A 241 -13.39 1.97 -34.15
N THR A 242 -14.22 1.44 -33.25
CA THR A 242 -14.04 1.55 -31.78
C THR A 242 -12.67 1.08 -31.30
N ARG A 243 -12.16 -0.01 -31.87
CA ARG A 243 -10.84 -0.56 -31.48
C ARG A 243 -9.70 0.41 -31.77
N ILE A 244 -9.81 1.20 -32.85
CA ILE A 244 -8.83 2.25 -33.18
C ILE A 244 -8.94 3.42 -32.21
N CYS A 245 -10.15 3.78 -31.74
CA CYS A 245 -10.29 4.75 -30.64
C CYS A 245 -9.48 4.33 -29.41
N SER A 246 -9.52 3.05 -29.03
CA SER A 246 -8.73 2.54 -27.89
C SER A 246 -7.21 2.64 -28.13
N VAL A 247 -6.74 2.44 -29.37
CA VAL A 247 -5.31 2.63 -29.72
C VAL A 247 -4.93 4.11 -29.61
N LEU A 248 -5.78 5.01 -30.10
CA LEU A 248 -5.58 6.46 -30.02
C LEU A 248 -5.58 6.95 -28.56
N GLU A 249 -6.48 6.40 -27.72
CA GLU A 249 -6.51 6.63 -26.28
C GLU A 249 -5.19 6.22 -25.62
N ALA A 250 -4.68 5.02 -25.91
CA ALA A 250 -3.39 4.55 -25.39
C ALA A 250 -2.23 5.44 -25.84
N ARG A 251 -2.18 5.82 -27.12
CA ARG A 251 -1.14 6.73 -27.66
C ARG A 251 -1.16 8.09 -26.98
N LEU A 252 -2.35 8.68 -26.80
CA LEU A 252 -2.51 9.94 -26.08
C LEU A 252 -2.07 9.81 -24.62
N PHE A 253 -2.39 8.69 -23.96
CA PHE A 253 -1.97 8.45 -22.59
C PHE A 253 -0.44 8.46 -22.46
N HIS A 254 0.26 7.75 -23.35
CA HIS A 254 1.73 7.75 -23.41
C HIS A 254 2.30 9.16 -23.71
N GLN A 255 1.68 9.91 -24.61
CA GLN A 255 2.07 11.30 -24.89
C GLN A 255 1.88 12.21 -23.66
N CYS A 256 0.79 12.03 -22.91
CA CYS A 256 0.58 12.79 -21.68
C CYS A 256 1.59 12.41 -20.60
N LEU A 257 1.93 11.12 -20.47
CA LEU A 257 3.01 10.67 -19.59
C LEU A 257 4.35 11.30 -19.98
N ASP A 258 4.69 11.38 -21.26
CA ASP A 258 5.89 12.07 -21.72
C ASP A 258 5.94 13.53 -21.26
N ILE A 259 4.84 14.27 -21.44
CA ILE A 259 4.74 15.68 -21.02
C ILE A 259 4.92 15.82 -19.50
N VAL A 260 4.23 14.99 -18.72
CA VAL A 260 4.20 15.12 -17.26
C VAL A 260 5.52 14.67 -16.62
N LEU A 261 6.17 13.66 -17.18
CA LEU A 261 7.32 12.97 -16.58
C LEU A 261 8.67 13.42 -17.14
N GLU A 262 8.71 14.28 -18.16
CA GLU A 262 9.93 14.82 -18.77
C GLU A 262 10.95 15.33 -17.73
N PRO A 263 10.58 16.14 -16.71
CA PRO A 263 11.53 16.57 -15.67
C PRO A 263 12.22 15.40 -14.93
N LEU A 264 11.47 14.33 -14.63
CA LEU A 264 12.02 13.14 -13.98
C LEU A 264 12.87 12.28 -14.90
N LYS A 265 12.57 12.24 -16.21
CA LYS A 265 13.44 11.56 -17.18
C LYS A 265 14.78 12.26 -17.33
N ILE A 266 14.78 13.60 -17.33
CA ILE A 266 16.00 14.41 -17.34
C ILE A 266 16.80 14.16 -16.06
N ALA A 267 16.18 14.29 -14.88
CA ALA A 267 16.85 14.03 -13.60
C ALA A 267 17.35 12.58 -13.45
N ALA A 268 16.69 11.60 -14.06
CA ALA A 268 17.17 10.22 -14.10
C ALA A 268 18.42 10.03 -14.97
N ARG A 269 18.65 10.91 -15.97
CA ARG A 269 19.78 10.84 -16.90
C ARG A 269 20.99 11.61 -16.40
N ILE A 270 20.77 12.84 -15.93
CA ILE A 270 21.86 13.78 -15.60
C ILE A 270 21.92 14.16 -14.11
N GLY A 271 21.03 13.60 -13.29
CA GLY A 271 20.95 13.92 -11.87
C GLY A 271 20.40 15.32 -11.56
N LYS A 272 20.01 15.55 -10.30
CA LYS A 272 19.52 16.83 -9.78
C LYS A 272 19.93 17.00 -8.32
N MET A 273 20.41 18.18 -7.97
CA MET A 273 20.63 18.52 -6.56
C MET A 273 19.29 18.71 -5.84
N MET A 274 19.05 17.94 -4.78
CA MET A 274 17.85 18.02 -3.94
C MET A 274 18.21 18.00 -2.46
N SER A 275 17.50 18.79 -1.66
CA SER A 275 17.72 18.85 -0.21
C SER A 275 16.82 17.85 0.51
N ASP A 276 17.39 17.03 1.38
CA ASP A 276 16.62 16.18 2.28
C ASP A 276 15.92 17.01 3.39
N PRO A 277 15.12 16.40 4.28
CA PRO A 277 14.40 17.13 5.31
C PRO A 277 15.29 17.78 6.37
N ALA A 278 16.53 17.31 6.53
CA ALA A 278 17.52 17.86 7.46
C ALA A 278 18.33 19.01 6.84
N GLY A 279 18.16 19.27 5.53
CA GLY A 279 18.89 20.32 4.84
C GLY A 279 20.16 19.81 4.17
N ASN A 280 20.42 18.51 4.13
CA ASN A 280 21.58 18.00 3.42
C ASN A 280 21.31 17.99 1.92
N LEU A 281 22.23 18.53 1.11
CA LEU A 281 22.14 18.45 -0.35
C LEU A 281 22.66 17.11 -0.86
N HIS A 282 21.82 16.47 -1.68
CA HIS A 282 22.09 15.20 -2.33
C HIS A 282 22.07 15.36 -3.84
N TYR A 283 23.03 14.73 -4.52
CA TYR A 283 22.98 14.57 -5.97
C TYR A 283 22.11 13.35 -6.30
N CYS A 284 20.89 13.62 -6.75
CA CYS A 284 19.82 12.64 -6.83
C CYS A 284 19.46 12.24 -8.26
N PHE A 285 19.15 10.97 -8.47
CA PHE A 285 18.62 10.42 -9.72
C PHE A 285 17.22 9.86 -9.49
N THR A 286 16.34 9.96 -10.50
CA THR A 286 14.91 9.62 -10.37
C THR A 286 14.48 8.42 -11.24
N PRO A 287 15.01 7.20 -11.02
CA PRO A 287 14.58 6.03 -11.77
C PRO A 287 13.11 5.68 -11.45
N LEU A 288 12.36 5.21 -12.45
CA LEU A 288 11.03 4.65 -12.23
C LEU A 288 11.17 3.24 -11.62
N VAL A 289 10.80 3.08 -10.35
CA VAL A 289 10.93 1.79 -9.65
C VAL A 289 9.65 0.97 -9.65
N SER A 290 8.49 1.64 -9.69
CA SER A 290 7.19 0.97 -9.65
C SER A 290 6.11 1.82 -10.32
N TYR A 291 5.19 1.15 -11.02
CA TYR A 291 3.94 1.71 -11.52
C TYR A 291 2.80 0.77 -11.10
N ILE A 292 2.03 1.20 -10.09
CA ILE A 292 0.95 0.43 -9.47
C ILE A 292 -0.33 0.63 -10.26
N VAL A 293 -0.76 -0.41 -10.99
CA VAL A 293 -1.90 -0.39 -11.92
C VAL A 293 -2.62 -1.73 -11.93
N ASP A 294 -3.85 -1.74 -12.43
CA ASP A 294 -4.57 -2.98 -12.73
C ASP A 294 -4.07 -3.64 -14.03
N THR A 295 -4.56 -4.85 -14.33
CA THR A 295 -4.07 -5.63 -15.49
C THR A 295 -4.34 -4.96 -16.85
N PRO A 296 -5.54 -4.43 -17.15
CA PRO A 296 -5.79 -3.66 -18.37
C PRO A 296 -4.85 -2.46 -18.54
N GLU A 297 -4.62 -1.67 -17.49
CA GLU A 297 -3.77 -0.49 -17.56
C GLU A 297 -2.28 -0.88 -17.66
N ALA A 298 -1.84 -1.95 -16.99
CA ALA A 298 -0.51 -2.53 -17.17
C ALA A 298 -0.26 -2.96 -18.63
N ALA A 299 -1.26 -3.55 -19.30
CA ALA A 299 -1.15 -3.95 -20.69
C ALA A 299 -1.00 -2.73 -21.63
N MET A 300 -1.77 -1.66 -21.38
CA MET A 300 -1.62 -0.39 -22.10
C MET A 300 -0.20 0.17 -21.92
N LEU A 301 0.28 0.28 -20.68
CA LEU A 301 1.61 0.83 -20.37
C LEU A 301 2.76 0.00 -20.95
N ALA A 302 2.62 -1.33 -20.99
CA ALA A 302 3.60 -2.23 -21.61
C ALA A 302 3.51 -2.28 -23.15
N CYS A 303 2.57 -1.53 -23.74
CA CYS A 303 2.30 -1.48 -25.18
C CYS A 303 1.89 -2.83 -25.79
N VAL A 304 1.17 -3.66 -25.03
CA VAL A 304 0.72 -4.99 -25.46
C VAL A 304 -0.79 -5.03 -25.69
N ARG A 305 -1.22 -5.91 -26.59
CA ARG A 305 -2.66 -6.16 -26.81
C ARG A 305 -3.27 -6.91 -25.63
N GLY A 306 -4.59 -6.79 -25.53
CA GLY A 306 -5.38 -7.70 -24.68
C GLY A 306 -5.04 -9.16 -25.01
N GLN A 307 -5.21 -10.06 -24.03
CA GLN A 307 -4.84 -11.48 -24.13
C GLN A 307 -3.32 -11.75 -24.22
N THR A 308 -2.48 -10.78 -23.86
CA THR A 308 -1.02 -10.92 -23.78
C THR A 308 -0.54 -10.43 -22.41
N SER A 309 0.46 -11.09 -21.85
CA SER A 309 1.09 -10.64 -20.61
C SER A 309 1.80 -9.30 -20.79
N SER A 310 1.69 -8.42 -19.79
CA SER A 310 2.39 -7.12 -19.76
C SER A 310 3.86 -7.25 -19.36
N VAL A 311 4.27 -8.38 -18.76
CA VAL A 311 5.63 -8.57 -18.21
C VAL A 311 6.35 -9.79 -18.80
N THR A 312 5.63 -10.75 -19.39
CA THR A 312 6.20 -11.90 -20.11
C THR A 312 5.75 -11.96 -21.57
N LEU A 313 6.28 -12.91 -22.32
CA LEU A 313 5.86 -13.23 -23.69
C LEU A 313 4.63 -14.14 -23.75
N ALA A 314 4.06 -14.52 -22.59
CA ALA A 314 2.89 -15.39 -22.53
C ALA A 314 1.70 -14.83 -23.32
N LYS A 315 1.04 -15.72 -24.06
CA LYS A 315 -0.26 -15.50 -24.71
C LYS A 315 -1.38 -16.17 -23.91
N TYR A 316 -2.62 -15.84 -24.23
CA TYR A 316 -3.81 -16.23 -23.47
C TYR A 316 -3.96 -17.72 -23.16
N ASP A 317 -3.68 -18.59 -24.12
CA ASP A 317 -3.71 -20.06 -23.96
C ASP A 317 -2.58 -20.60 -23.06
N GLN A 318 -1.64 -19.76 -22.63
CA GLN A 318 -0.54 -20.10 -21.74
C GLN A 318 -0.73 -19.56 -20.32
N PHE A 319 -1.76 -18.76 -20.04
CA PHE A 319 -1.90 -18.11 -18.74
C PHE A 319 -2.12 -19.07 -17.57
N GLY A 320 -2.56 -20.30 -17.86
CA GLY A 320 -2.71 -21.35 -16.87
C GLY A 320 -1.47 -22.21 -16.65
N ASN A 321 -0.41 -22.02 -17.42
CA ASN A 321 0.71 -22.96 -17.47
C ASN A 321 1.50 -23.00 -16.15
N PRO A 322 2.07 -24.17 -15.81
CA PRO A 322 2.84 -24.35 -14.58
C PRO A 322 4.18 -23.60 -14.58
N ASN A 323 4.67 -23.21 -15.76
CA ASN A 323 5.97 -22.57 -15.94
C ASN A 323 5.79 -21.15 -16.48
N ALA A 324 6.62 -20.24 -15.96
CA ALA A 324 6.70 -18.88 -16.46
C ALA A 324 7.18 -18.83 -17.92
N CYS A 325 6.63 -17.91 -18.70
CA CYS A 325 7.18 -17.57 -20.01
C CYS A 325 8.35 -16.60 -19.88
N GLU A 326 9.15 -16.49 -20.94
CA GLU A 326 10.25 -15.54 -21.01
C GLU A 326 9.79 -14.10 -20.74
N THR A 327 10.61 -13.32 -20.04
CA THR A 327 10.33 -11.93 -19.70
C THR A 327 10.28 -11.04 -20.93
N ARG A 328 9.26 -10.19 -21.03
CA ARG A 328 9.16 -9.14 -22.05
C ARG A 328 9.93 -7.91 -21.59
N THR A 329 11.12 -7.71 -22.12
CA THR A 329 11.93 -6.53 -21.79
C THR A 329 11.49 -5.30 -22.60
N GLY A 330 11.70 -4.10 -22.05
CA GLY A 330 11.48 -2.85 -22.78
C GLY A 330 12.33 -2.78 -24.06
N ALA A 331 13.57 -3.25 -24.01
CA ALA A 331 14.46 -3.33 -25.16
C ALA A 331 13.91 -4.22 -26.29
N LEU A 332 13.32 -5.38 -25.93
CA LEU A 332 12.65 -6.24 -26.90
C LEU A 332 11.45 -5.53 -27.54
N THR A 333 10.60 -4.88 -26.74
CA THR A 333 9.47 -4.09 -27.25
C THR A 333 9.94 -2.99 -28.21
N MET A 334 11.02 -2.27 -27.87
CA MET A 334 11.57 -1.22 -28.74
C MET A 334 12.11 -1.77 -30.06
N THR A 335 12.84 -2.90 -30.01
CA THR A 335 13.36 -3.58 -31.21
C THR A 335 12.22 -4.01 -32.13
N GLN A 336 11.15 -4.57 -31.55
CA GLN A 336 9.96 -4.97 -32.30
C GLN A 336 9.27 -3.77 -32.96
N LEU A 337 9.11 -2.65 -32.25
CA LEU A 337 8.53 -1.42 -32.80
C LEU A 337 9.37 -0.85 -33.96
N GLN A 338 10.70 -0.87 -33.83
CA GLN A 338 11.63 -0.40 -34.87
C GLN A 338 11.64 -1.29 -36.11
N SER A 339 11.26 -2.56 -35.98
CA SER A 339 11.18 -3.50 -37.10
C SER A 339 9.90 -3.38 -37.94
N LEU A 340 8.94 -2.55 -37.52
CA LEU A 340 7.71 -2.32 -38.26
C LEU A 340 7.97 -1.30 -39.38
N GLU A 341 7.52 -1.61 -40.59
CA GLU A 341 7.78 -0.78 -41.78
C GLU A 341 6.67 0.26 -42.02
N THR A 342 5.47 0.04 -41.49
CA THR A 342 4.35 0.96 -41.67
C THR A 342 4.54 2.25 -40.89
N ASP A 343 4.23 3.39 -41.52
CA ASP A 343 4.16 4.69 -40.83
C ASP A 343 3.15 4.64 -39.67
N PRO A 344 3.57 4.97 -38.42
CA PRO A 344 2.67 5.08 -37.28
C PRO A 344 1.47 6.01 -37.49
N ALA A 345 1.54 7.00 -38.37
CA ALA A 345 0.42 7.88 -38.72
C ALA A 345 -0.71 7.13 -39.45
N ALA A 346 -0.39 6.07 -40.19
CA ALA A 346 -1.36 5.16 -40.79
C ALA A 346 -1.91 4.16 -39.76
N VAL A 347 -2.62 4.67 -38.74
CA VAL A 347 -2.96 3.96 -37.50
C VAL A 347 -3.55 2.57 -37.71
N GLU A 348 -4.47 2.41 -38.67
CA GLU A 348 -5.12 1.11 -38.93
C GLU A 348 -4.14 0.07 -39.48
N ARG A 349 -3.33 0.45 -40.47
CA ARG A 349 -2.32 -0.44 -41.06
C ARG A 349 -1.22 -0.76 -40.05
N TYR A 350 -0.76 0.26 -39.33
CA TYR A 350 0.23 0.09 -38.26
C TYR A 350 -0.26 -0.86 -37.17
N PHE A 351 -1.52 -0.70 -36.75
CA PHE A 351 -2.14 -1.55 -35.73
C PHE A 351 -2.33 -3.01 -36.21
N ALA A 352 -2.61 -3.21 -37.49
CA ALA A 352 -2.66 -4.54 -38.10
C ALA A 352 -1.27 -5.19 -38.11
N GLU A 353 -0.21 -4.46 -38.48
CA GLU A 353 1.17 -4.98 -38.49
C GLU A 353 1.66 -5.34 -37.07
N CYS A 354 1.30 -4.53 -36.07
CA CYS A 354 1.61 -4.76 -34.65
C CYS A 354 1.11 -6.13 -34.13
N GLU A 355 0.12 -6.75 -34.78
CA GLU A 355 -0.38 -8.10 -34.47
C GLU A 355 0.77 -9.13 -34.45
N ARG A 356 1.75 -9.00 -35.35
CA ARG A 356 2.92 -9.89 -35.48
C ARG A 356 3.65 -10.12 -34.16
N TYR A 357 3.73 -9.07 -33.33
CA TYR A 357 4.40 -9.09 -32.02
C TYR A 357 3.42 -8.93 -30.84
N ARG A 358 2.10 -8.98 -31.11
CA ARG A 358 1.02 -8.74 -30.13
C ARG A 358 1.10 -7.36 -29.48
N LEU A 359 1.56 -6.34 -30.20
CA LEU A 359 1.69 -4.97 -29.71
C LEU A 359 0.39 -4.18 -29.89
N SER A 360 0.14 -3.23 -28.98
CA SER A 360 -1.13 -2.48 -28.90
C SER A 360 -1.33 -1.43 -29.98
N GLY A 361 -0.32 -1.15 -30.80
CA GLY A 361 -0.33 -0.03 -31.76
C GLY A 361 0.20 1.28 -31.19
N VAL A 362 0.64 1.32 -29.93
CA VAL A 362 1.42 2.45 -29.39
C VAL A 362 2.79 2.48 -30.06
N SER A 363 3.13 3.60 -30.70
CA SER A 363 4.41 3.76 -31.41
C SER A 363 5.50 4.44 -30.58
N HIS A 364 5.12 5.24 -29.58
CA HIS A 364 6.04 6.00 -28.73
C HIS A 364 5.80 5.68 -27.25
N PRO A 365 6.32 4.54 -26.75
CA PRO A 365 6.19 4.20 -25.33
C PRO A 365 6.87 5.25 -24.45
N PHE A 366 6.23 5.65 -23.35
CA PHE A 366 6.74 6.72 -22.47
C PHE A 366 8.06 6.35 -21.77
N PHE A 367 8.36 5.06 -21.64
CA PHE A 367 9.56 4.56 -20.96
C PHE A 367 10.78 4.51 -21.89
N ARG A 368 10.64 4.79 -23.19
CA ARG A 368 11.70 4.63 -24.21
C ARG A 368 12.99 5.39 -23.93
N ASP A 369 12.87 6.52 -23.23
CA ASP A 369 13.94 7.50 -22.98
C ASP A 369 14.14 7.78 -21.47
N TRP A 370 13.50 6.98 -20.60
CA TRP A 370 13.69 7.03 -19.17
C TRP A 370 14.71 5.96 -18.75
N PRO A 371 15.93 6.35 -18.29
CA PRO A 371 16.96 5.40 -17.89
C PRO A 371 16.45 4.34 -16.92
N LEU A 372 16.83 3.08 -17.17
CA LEU A 372 16.47 1.89 -16.37
C LEU A 372 14.96 1.57 -16.30
N SER A 373 14.13 2.25 -17.09
CA SER A 373 12.69 2.02 -17.14
C SER A 373 12.35 0.87 -18.08
N CYS A 374 11.88 -0.25 -17.51
CA CYS A 374 11.48 -1.44 -18.24
C CYS A 374 10.14 -1.95 -17.69
N PRO A 375 9.09 -2.15 -18.52
CA PRO A 375 7.78 -2.58 -18.06
C PRO A 375 7.82 -3.82 -17.17
N SER A 376 8.56 -4.85 -17.54
CA SER A 376 8.72 -6.06 -16.71
C SER A 376 9.42 -5.86 -15.37
N ARG A 377 9.99 -4.68 -15.11
CA ARG A 377 10.62 -4.31 -13.83
C ARG A 377 9.74 -3.37 -13.02
N PHE A 378 9.24 -2.30 -13.64
CA PHE A 378 8.42 -1.31 -12.93
C PHE A 378 6.95 -1.72 -12.79
N LEU A 379 6.42 -2.63 -13.60
CA LEU A 379 5.08 -3.21 -13.38
C LEU A 379 5.20 -4.29 -12.32
N THR A 380 5.30 -3.84 -11.07
CA THR A 380 5.45 -4.70 -9.90
C THR A 380 4.19 -5.54 -9.68
N PRO A 381 4.31 -6.79 -9.19
CA PRO A 381 3.15 -7.58 -8.81
C PRO A 381 2.27 -6.84 -7.79
N GLU A 382 0.99 -6.69 -8.10
CA GLU A 382 0.03 -5.92 -7.28
C GLU A 382 -0.94 -6.86 -6.53
N ALA A 383 -1.06 -6.65 -5.23
CA ALA A 383 -1.74 -7.59 -4.35
C ALA A 383 -3.26 -7.64 -4.45
N LEU A 384 -3.87 -6.47 -4.48
CA LEU A 384 -5.31 -6.31 -4.44
C LEU A 384 -5.97 -6.96 -5.67
N HIS A 385 -5.47 -6.67 -6.86
CA HIS A 385 -6.03 -7.08 -8.14
C HIS A 385 -5.57 -8.47 -8.57
N HIS A 386 -4.32 -8.86 -8.33
CA HIS A 386 -3.80 -10.13 -8.84
C HIS A 386 -4.16 -11.32 -7.96
N TRP A 387 -4.22 -11.20 -6.63
CA TRP A 387 -4.56 -12.36 -5.78
C TRP A 387 -5.81 -12.18 -4.92
N HIS A 388 -6.04 -11.02 -4.29
CA HIS A 388 -7.25 -10.88 -3.47
C HIS A 388 -8.53 -10.88 -4.32
N ARG A 389 -8.52 -10.15 -5.43
CA ARG A 389 -9.63 -10.16 -6.38
C ARG A 389 -9.71 -11.47 -7.17
N PHE A 390 -8.59 -12.13 -7.45
CA PHE A 390 -8.59 -13.47 -8.06
C PHE A 390 -9.33 -14.50 -7.21
N PHE A 391 -9.14 -14.46 -5.89
CA PHE A 391 -9.90 -15.32 -4.98
C PHE A 391 -11.42 -15.14 -5.16
N TRP A 392 -11.90 -13.90 -5.22
CA TRP A 392 -13.34 -13.63 -5.32
C TRP A 392 -13.91 -13.96 -6.70
N ASP A 393 -13.17 -13.64 -7.76
CA ASP A 393 -13.60 -13.83 -9.15
C ASP A 393 -13.55 -15.31 -9.59
N HIS A 394 -12.66 -16.12 -8.99
CA HIS A 394 -12.40 -17.50 -9.42
C HIS A 394 -12.48 -18.52 -8.27
N GLU A 395 -11.60 -18.47 -7.27
CA GLU A 395 -11.53 -19.54 -6.25
C GLU A 395 -12.81 -19.72 -5.46
N LEU A 396 -13.43 -18.62 -5.02
CA LEU A 396 -14.71 -18.69 -4.34
C LEU A 396 -15.79 -19.29 -5.24
N ARG A 397 -15.74 -19.03 -6.56
CA ARG A 397 -16.66 -19.64 -7.52
C ARG A 397 -16.42 -21.14 -7.64
N TRP A 398 -15.16 -21.58 -7.72
CA TRP A 398 -14.83 -23.00 -7.71
C TRP A 398 -15.34 -23.70 -6.43
N CYS A 399 -15.22 -23.05 -5.26
CA CYS A 399 -15.75 -23.58 -4.00
C CYS A 399 -17.29 -23.63 -3.97
N ILE A 400 -17.96 -22.63 -4.55
CA ILE A 400 -19.43 -22.63 -4.69
C ILE A 400 -19.89 -23.78 -5.56
N GLU A 401 -19.20 -24.06 -6.67
CA GLU A 401 -19.50 -25.21 -7.53
C GLU A 401 -19.19 -26.54 -6.85
N ALA A 402 -18.15 -26.60 -5.99
CA ALA A 402 -17.75 -27.82 -5.30
C ALA A 402 -18.74 -28.26 -4.22
N LEU A 403 -19.19 -27.33 -3.37
CA LEU A 403 -20.08 -27.64 -2.24
C LEU A 403 -21.57 -27.40 -2.55
N GLY A 404 -21.86 -26.55 -3.53
CA GLY A 404 -23.16 -25.92 -3.70
C GLY A 404 -23.33 -24.68 -2.83
N ALA A 405 -24.06 -23.69 -3.34
CA ALA A 405 -24.25 -22.39 -2.67
C ALA A 405 -24.87 -22.51 -1.27
N GLY A 406 -25.82 -23.43 -1.08
CA GLY A 406 -26.51 -23.63 0.19
C GLY A 406 -25.59 -24.18 1.28
N GLU A 407 -24.81 -25.21 0.97
CA GLU A 407 -23.85 -25.82 1.91
C GLU A 407 -22.73 -24.83 2.25
N LEU A 408 -22.17 -24.15 1.25
CA LEU A 408 -21.12 -23.16 1.48
C LEU A 408 -21.59 -22.03 2.41
N ASP A 409 -22.79 -21.47 2.16
CA ASP A 409 -23.36 -20.43 3.04
C ASP A 409 -23.67 -20.96 4.44
N PHE A 410 -24.15 -22.20 4.56
CA PHE A 410 -24.37 -22.85 5.85
C PHE A 410 -23.07 -22.96 6.64
N CYS A 411 -21.99 -23.48 6.04
CA CYS A 411 -20.67 -23.57 6.66
C CYS A 411 -20.19 -22.20 7.15
N PHE A 412 -20.30 -21.14 6.32
CA PHE A 412 -19.95 -19.78 6.73
C PHE A 412 -20.78 -19.26 7.91
N SER A 413 -22.08 -19.61 7.96
CA SER A 413 -23.00 -19.14 9.01
C SER A 413 -22.74 -19.76 10.38
N VAL A 414 -22.21 -20.98 10.43
CA VAL A 414 -21.93 -21.70 11.68
C VAL A 414 -20.52 -21.47 12.24
N LEU A 415 -19.68 -20.71 11.53
CA LEU A 415 -18.34 -20.39 12.01
C LEU A 415 -18.41 -19.56 13.30
N PRO A 416 -17.56 -19.84 14.30
CA PRO A 416 -17.49 -19.07 15.53
C PRO A 416 -17.26 -17.57 15.27
N LEU A 417 -17.85 -16.72 16.10
CA LEU A 417 -17.59 -15.29 16.03
C LEU A 417 -16.15 -15.00 16.49
N VAL A 418 -15.34 -14.43 15.60
CA VAL A 418 -13.97 -14.02 15.90
C VAL A 418 -13.89 -12.50 15.97
N THR A 419 -13.45 -11.97 17.11
CA THR A 419 -13.29 -10.52 17.29
C THR A 419 -12.39 -9.93 16.19
N GLY A 420 -12.87 -8.88 15.52
CA GLY A 420 -12.13 -8.17 14.47
C GLY A 420 -12.29 -8.74 13.05
N LEU A 421 -12.90 -9.92 12.90
CA LEU A 421 -13.27 -10.50 11.61
C LEU A 421 -14.77 -10.36 11.39
N ARG A 422 -15.17 -10.20 10.12
CA ARG A 422 -16.58 -10.24 9.76
C ARG A 422 -17.15 -11.64 9.98
N HIS A 423 -18.32 -11.70 10.62
CA HIS A 423 -19.13 -12.90 10.70
C HIS A 423 -20.15 -12.90 9.54
N PHE A 424 -20.37 -14.07 8.93
CA PHE A 424 -21.20 -14.26 7.74
C PHE A 424 -22.46 -15.07 8.09
N SER A 425 -23.32 -14.51 8.94
CA SER A 425 -24.54 -15.18 9.43
C SER A 425 -25.54 -15.59 8.34
N HIS A 426 -25.43 -14.99 7.14
CA HIS A 426 -26.25 -15.30 5.97
C HIS A 426 -25.41 -15.81 4.80
N GLY A 427 -24.20 -16.30 5.09
CA GLY A 427 -23.24 -16.74 4.08
C GLY A 427 -22.63 -15.61 3.25
N VAL A 428 -22.01 -15.97 2.13
CA VAL A 428 -21.26 -15.09 1.24
C VAL A 428 -21.82 -15.02 -0.17
N THR A 429 -22.63 -16.00 -0.62
CA THR A 429 -23.04 -16.08 -2.04
C THR A 429 -23.96 -14.94 -2.48
N LYS A 430 -24.76 -14.39 -1.57
CA LYS A 430 -25.73 -13.30 -1.84
C LYS A 430 -25.14 -11.90 -1.74
N LEU A 431 -23.86 -11.76 -1.37
CA LEU A 431 -23.23 -10.46 -1.18
C LEU A 431 -23.07 -9.72 -2.52
N LYS A 432 -23.66 -8.52 -2.60
CA LYS A 432 -23.51 -7.60 -3.74
C LYS A 432 -22.52 -6.48 -3.36
N GLN A 433 -21.67 -6.09 -4.32
CA GLN A 433 -20.67 -5.00 -4.15
C GLN A 433 -19.77 -5.19 -2.91
N VAL A 434 -18.93 -6.21 -2.96
CA VAL A 434 -18.13 -6.67 -1.83
C VAL A 434 -16.85 -5.86 -1.68
N THR A 435 -16.66 -5.25 -0.52
CA THR A 435 -15.44 -4.49 -0.19
C THR A 435 -14.21 -5.41 -0.08
N GLY A 436 -13.01 -4.90 -0.35
CA GLY A 436 -11.77 -5.69 -0.22
C GLY A 436 -11.55 -6.28 1.17
N ARG A 437 -12.02 -5.60 2.24
CA ARG A 437 -12.03 -6.17 3.61
C ARG A 437 -12.92 -7.40 3.70
N THR A 438 -14.11 -7.35 3.11
CA THR A 438 -15.05 -8.49 3.14
C THR A 438 -14.50 -9.68 2.36
N GLN A 439 -13.84 -9.45 1.22
CA GLN A 439 -13.17 -10.52 0.46
C GLN A 439 -12.07 -11.18 1.30
N ARG A 440 -11.22 -10.39 1.98
CA ARG A 440 -10.15 -10.89 2.86
C ARG A 440 -10.68 -11.66 4.07
N ASP A 441 -11.80 -11.23 4.65
CA ASP A 441 -12.40 -11.98 5.77
C ASP A 441 -12.95 -13.33 5.29
N ALA A 442 -13.54 -13.41 4.09
CA ALA A 442 -13.96 -14.69 3.51
C ALA A 442 -12.76 -15.62 3.18
N GLN A 443 -11.66 -15.06 2.66
CA GLN A 443 -10.42 -15.80 2.38
C GLN A 443 -9.91 -16.57 3.61
N ARG A 444 -9.99 -15.98 4.80
CA ARG A 444 -9.49 -16.59 6.04
C ARG A 444 -10.19 -17.89 6.42
N TYR A 445 -11.43 -18.08 5.97
CA TYR A 445 -12.25 -19.23 6.33
C TYR A 445 -12.34 -20.28 5.22
N ILE A 446 -11.96 -19.96 3.98
CA ILE A 446 -12.29 -20.79 2.82
C ILE A 446 -11.79 -22.23 2.91
N VAL A 447 -10.58 -22.45 3.45
CA VAL A 447 -10.00 -23.80 3.57
C VAL A 447 -10.78 -24.66 4.56
N VAL A 448 -11.27 -24.05 5.65
CA VAL A 448 -12.10 -24.72 6.65
C VAL A 448 -13.49 -24.99 6.07
N VAL A 449 -14.07 -24.03 5.36
CA VAL A 449 -15.37 -24.21 4.69
C VAL A 449 -15.30 -25.35 3.66
N LEU A 450 -14.20 -25.46 2.93
CA LEU A 450 -14.02 -26.50 1.91
C LEU A 450 -13.59 -27.87 2.48
N SER A 451 -13.30 -27.98 3.78
CA SER A 451 -12.73 -29.22 4.33
C SER A 451 -13.66 -30.44 4.24
N GLY A 452 -14.96 -30.22 4.05
CA GLY A 452 -15.95 -31.28 3.84
C GLY A 452 -15.99 -31.83 2.41
N PHE A 453 -15.26 -31.24 1.45
CA PHE A 453 -15.25 -31.71 0.07
C PHE A 453 -14.43 -33.02 -0.07
N PRO A 454 -14.96 -34.09 -0.70
CA PRO A 454 -14.30 -35.41 -0.69
C PRO A 454 -12.94 -35.48 -1.38
N ASP A 455 -12.75 -34.72 -2.47
CA ASP A 455 -11.48 -34.77 -3.22
C ASP A 455 -10.43 -33.85 -2.57
N THR A 456 -9.50 -34.48 -1.86
CA THR A 456 -8.39 -33.80 -1.20
C THR A 456 -7.49 -32.99 -2.15
N ASN A 457 -7.46 -33.30 -3.46
CA ASN A 457 -6.68 -32.52 -4.44
C ASN A 457 -7.29 -31.14 -4.66
N VAL A 458 -8.62 -31.02 -4.71
CA VAL A 458 -9.30 -29.72 -4.83
C VAL A 458 -9.00 -28.88 -3.58
N VAL A 459 -9.11 -29.47 -2.39
CA VAL A 459 -8.77 -28.81 -1.12
C VAL A 459 -7.29 -28.40 -1.10
N ALA A 460 -6.38 -29.26 -1.56
CA ALA A 460 -4.95 -28.99 -1.64
C ALA A 460 -4.62 -27.83 -2.61
N ALA A 461 -5.30 -27.74 -3.75
CA ALA A 461 -5.12 -26.66 -4.72
C ALA A 461 -5.54 -25.30 -4.13
N ILE A 462 -6.72 -25.22 -3.50
CA ILE A 462 -7.19 -23.99 -2.84
C ILE A 462 -6.29 -23.62 -1.66
N ARG A 463 -5.89 -24.59 -0.84
CA ARG A 463 -4.95 -24.37 0.26
C ARG A 463 -3.60 -23.85 -0.24
N ALA A 464 -3.05 -24.41 -1.31
CA ALA A 464 -1.78 -23.99 -1.86
C ALA A 464 -1.79 -22.51 -2.32
N LEU A 465 -2.89 -22.07 -2.93
CA LEU A 465 -3.05 -20.66 -3.29
C LEU A 465 -3.22 -19.75 -2.05
N MET A 466 -3.83 -20.25 -0.96
CA MET A 466 -3.87 -19.55 0.32
C MET A 466 -2.49 -19.43 0.96
N ASP A 467 -1.71 -20.51 0.99
CA ASP A 467 -0.33 -20.51 1.47
C ASP A 467 0.50 -19.49 0.68
N PHE A 468 0.39 -19.49 -0.66
CA PHE A 468 1.00 -18.47 -1.52
C PHE A 468 0.61 -17.05 -1.08
N ARG A 469 -0.70 -16.78 -0.93
CA ARG A 469 -1.20 -15.45 -0.54
C ARG A 469 -0.67 -14.97 0.80
N TYR A 470 -0.58 -15.83 1.80
CA TYR A 470 -0.02 -15.45 3.10
C TYR A 470 1.48 -15.21 3.03
N LEU A 471 2.22 -16.03 2.29
CA LEU A 471 3.67 -15.90 2.16
C LEU A 471 4.09 -14.62 1.43
N VAL A 472 3.38 -14.24 0.35
CA VAL A 472 3.73 -13.03 -0.44
C VAL A 472 3.46 -11.72 0.32
N GLN A 473 2.65 -11.76 1.38
CA GLN A 473 2.37 -10.61 2.25
C GLN A 473 3.41 -10.41 3.35
N ALA A 474 4.46 -11.24 3.41
CA ALA A 474 5.50 -11.09 4.42
C ALA A 474 6.20 -9.72 4.27
N PRO A 475 6.37 -8.96 5.37
CA PRO A 475 7.01 -7.64 5.34
C PRO A 475 8.49 -7.73 4.95
N VAL A 476 9.10 -8.89 5.16
CA VAL A 476 10.46 -9.25 4.74
C VAL A 476 10.37 -10.61 4.05
N ILE A 477 10.94 -10.71 2.84
CA ILE A 477 10.94 -11.94 2.05
C ILE A 477 12.39 -12.40 1.89
N SER A 478 12.79 -13.38 2.71
CA SER A 478 14.12 -14.02 2.63
C SER A 478 14.19 -15.03 1.48
N SER A 479 15.38 -15.58 1.20
CA SER A 479 15.54 -16.70 0.26
C SER A 479 14.63 -17.88 0.63
N VAL A 480 14.58 -18.25 1.90
CA VAL A 480 13.70 -19.32 2.41
C VAL A 480 12.21 -18.99 2.17
N THR A 481 11.80 -17.74 2.35
CA THR A 481 10.42 -17.33 2.05
C THR A 481 10.14 -17.39 0.55
N ARG A 482 11.09 -16.99 -0.32
CA ARG A 482 10.97 -17.10 -1.78
C ARG A 482 10.76 -18.55 -2.22
N ASP A 483 11.54 -19.47 -1.67
CA ASP A 483 11.43 -20.90 -1.98
C ASP A 483 10.05 -21.44 -1.59
N ARG A 484 9.52 -21.01 -0.43
CA ARG A 484 8.17 -21.37 0.01
C ARG A 484 7.07 -20.79 -0.88
N ILE A 485 7.23 -19.56 -1.36
CA ILE A 485 6.28 -18.94 -2.31
C ILE A 485 6.26 -19.75 -3.62
N ALA A 486 7.44 -20.08 -4.15
CA ALA A 486 7.56 -20.90 -5.35
C ALA A 486 6.94 -22.30 -5.16
N ALA A 487 7.23 -22.95 -4.03
CA ALA A 487 6.67 -24.25 -3.69
C ALA A 487 5.14 -24.23 -3.55
N ALA A 488 4.57 -23.16 -2.97
CA ALA A 488 3.12 -23.01 -2.86
C ALA A 488 2.45 -22.88 -4.23
N LEU A 489 3.03 -22.09 -5.16
CA LEU A 489 2.51 -21.98 -6.52
C LEU A 489 2.67 -23.29 -7.31
N ALA A 490 3.80 -23.97 -7.17
CA ALA A 490 4.04 -25.28 -7.79
C ALA A 490 3.03 -26.33 -7.29
N LYS A 491 2.74 -26.34 -5.98
CA LYS A 491 1.73 -27.22 -5.38
C LYS A 491 0.33 -26.95 -5.92
N PHE A 492 -0.05 -25.69 -6.13
CA PHE A 492 -1.30 -25.39 -6.83
C PHE A 492 -1.31 -26.02 -8.23
N HIS A 493 -0.25 -25.83 -9.01
CA HIS A 493 -0.17 -26.39 -10.36
C HIS A 493 -0.18 -27.92 -10.40
N GLN A 494 0.33 -28.59 -9.37
CA GLN A 494 0.28 -30.05 -9.21
C GLN A 494 -1.16 -30.57 -9.04
N HIS A 495 -2.01 -29.84 -8.31
CA HIS A 495 -3.36 -30.30 -7.94
C HIS A 495 -4.50 -29.65 -8.72
N LYS A 496 -4.26 -28.54 -9.43
CA LYS A 496 -5.32 -27.77 -10.13
C LYS A 496 -6.12 -28.58 -11.15
N GLN A 497 -5.58 -29.68 -11.67
CA GLN A 497 -6.28 -30.51 -12.66
C GLN A 497 -7.59 -31.07 -12.09
N ALA A 498 -7.61 -31.43 -10.80
CA ALA A 498 -8.82 -31.89 -10.12
C ALA A 498 -9.97 -30.87 -10.21
N ILE A 499 -9.68 -29.57 -10.22
CA ILE A 499 -10.71 -28.53 -10.37
C ILE A 499 -11.38 -28.61 -11.75
N LEU A 500 -10.63 -28.95 -12.81
CA LEU A 500 -11.18 -29.15 -14.16
C LEU A 500 -11.91 -30.49 -14.28
N ASP A 501 -11.35 -31.55 -13.70
CA ASP A 501 -11.92 -32.91 -13.77
C ASP A 501 -13.30 -32.96 -13.10
N HIS A 502 -13.51 -32.16 -12.04
CA HIS A 502 -14.81 -31.97 -11.38
C HIS A 502 -15.71 -30.91 -12.06
N GLY A 503 -15.26 -30.29 -13.16
CA GLY A 503 -16.02 -29.26 -13.89
C GLY A 503 -16.28 -27.98 -13.09
N LEU A 504 -15.47 -27.69 -12.07
CA LEU A 504 -15.67 -26.57 -11.13
C LEU A 504 -15.29 -25.21 -11.74
N CYS A 505 -14.42 -25.22 -12.75
CA CYS A 505 -14.08 -24.02 -13.50
C CYS A 505 -15.14 -23.78 -14.57
N ARG A 506 -16.00 -22.75 -14.39
CA ARG A 506 -17.09 -22.45 -15.32
C ARG A 506 -16.93 -21.09 -16.02
N GLY A 507 -17.39 -21.02 -17.26
CA GLY A 507 -17.39 -19.80 -18.07
C GLY A 507 -18.43 -18.78 -17.58
N PRO A 508 -18.09 -17.48 -17.49
CA PRO A 508 -19.00 -16.48 -16.92
C PRO A 508 -20.24 -16.19 -17.77
N GLN A 509 -20.22 -16.46 -19.08
CA GLN A 509 -21.36 -16.24 -19.97
C GLN A 509 -22.24 -17.48 -20.15
N THR A 510 -21.62 -18.64 -20.36
CA THR A 510 -22.32 -19.88 -20.72
C THR A 510 -22.59 -20.78 -19.51
N ASN A 511 -21.95 -20.50 -18.37
CA ASN A 511 -21.89 -21.37 -17.20
C ASN A 511 -21.43 -22.82 -17.51
N ALA A 512 -20.85 -23.03 -18.69
CA ALA A 512 -20.33 -24.33 -19.10
C ALA A 512 -18.98 -24.60 -18.42
N PRO A 513 -18.65 -25.86 -18.09
CA PRO A 513 -17.32 -26.22 -17.64
C PRO A 513 -16.27 -25.81 -18.68
N LEU A 514 -15.16 -25.27 -18.19
CA LEU A 514 -13.98 -24.92 -18.98
C LEU A 514 -12.94 -26.02 -18.80
N GLU A 515 -12.21 -26.32 -19.87
CA GLU A 515 -11.11 -27.30 -19.86
C GLU A 515 -9.73 -26.64 -19.67
N HIS A 516 -9.70 -25.37 -19.24
CA HIS A 516 -8.46 -24.59 -19.19
C HIS A 516 -8.43 -23.56 -18.05
N PHE A 517 -7.23 -23.13 -17.66
CA PHE A 517 -6.99 -22.03 -16.73
C PHE A 517 -6.41 -20.79 -17.42
N ASN A 518 -7.03 -20.31 -18.49
CA ASN A 518 -6.58 -19.13 -19.25
C ASN A 518 -6.88 -17.81 -18.49
N ILE A 519 -6.40 -17.72 -17.25
CA ILE A 519 -6.67 -16.62 -16.32
C ILE A 519 -5.41 -15.76 -16.21
N PRO A 520 -5.40 -14.51 -16.71
CA PRO A 520 -4.21 -13.66 -16.70
C PRO A 520 -3.56 -13.50 -15.31
N LYS A 521 -4.39 -13.44 -14.26
CA LYS A 521 -3.93 -13.30 -12.88
C LYS A 521 -3.07 -14.47 -12.39
N LEU A 522 -3.27 -15.69 -12.90
CA LEU A 522 -2.42 -16.84 -12.58
C LEU A 522 -1.02 -16.68 -13.19
N GLU A 523 -0.93 -16.23 -14.44
CA GLU A 523 0.36 -15.96 -15.09
C GLU A 523 1.14 -14.88 -14.35
N MET A 524 0.46 -13.83 -13.87
CA MET A 524 1.07 -12.78 -13.05
C MET A 524 1.70 -13.31 -11.75
N MET A 525 1.19 -14.39 -11.15
CA MET A 525 1.73 -14.95 -9.91
C MET A 525 3.16 -15.48 -10.06
N HIS A 526 3.54 -15.94 -11.27
CA HIS A 526 4.91 -16.37 -11.56
C HIS A 526 5.94 -15.25 -11.42
N ASN A 527 5.52 -13.99 -11.57
CA ASN A 527 6.42 -12.84 -11.52
C ASN A 527 6.75 -12.40 -10.09
N VAL A 528 6.10 -12.95 -9.06
CA VAL A 528 6.34 -12.60 -7.66
C VAL A 528 7.76 -12.94 -7.21
N VAL A 529 8.18 -14.20 -7.33
CA VAL A 529 9.50 -14.63 -6.84
C VAL A 529 10.66 -13.95 -7.60
N PRO A 530 10.58 -13.77 -8.94
CA PRO A 530 11.56 -12.99 -9.69
C PRO A 530 11.59 -11.50 -9.31
N SER A 531 10.44 -10.88 -8.98
CA SER A 531 10.40 -9.45 -8.67
C SER A 531 10.99 -9.11 -7.30
N VAL A 532 10.92 -10.01 -6.31
CA VAL A 532 11.39 -9.74 -4.93
C VAL A 532 12.83 -9.23 -4.87
N SER A 533 13.72 -9.77 -5.70
CA SER A 533 15.12 -9.32 -5.76
C SER A 533 15.28 -7.90 -6.31
N ASN A 534 14.33 -7.43 -7.12
CA ASN A 534 14.37 -6.11 -7.75
C ASN A 534 13.65 -5.05 -6.92
N VAL A 535 12.55 -5.41 -6.26
CA VAL A 535 11.62 -4.45 -5.64
C VAL A 535 11.29 -4.77 -4.18
N GLY A 536 11.97 -5.73 -3.56
CA GLY A 536 11.76 -6.09 -2.15
C GLY A 536 10.39 -6.73 -1.89
N SER A 537 9.81 -6.42 -0.73
CA SER A 537 8.51 -6.99 -0.33
C SER A 537 7.39 -6.49 -1.24
N ILE A 538 6.54 -7.41 -1.69
CA ILE A 538 5.44 -7.11 -2.61
C ILE A 538 4.37 -6.22 -1.98
N LEU A 539 4.20 -6.29 -0.65
CA LEU A 539 3.24 -5.48 0.10
C LEU A 539 3.49 -3.96 -0.07
N GLN A 540 4.68 -3.58 -0.50
CA GLN A 540 5.08 -2.19 -0.76
C GLN A 540 4.35 -1.56 -1.95
N TRP A 541 3.80 -2.38 -2.84
CA TRP A 541 3.26 -2.00 -4.15
C TRP A 541 1.75 -2.22 -4.25
N THR A 542 1.04 -2.27 -3.12
CA THR A 542 -0.40 -2.51 -3.08
C THR A 542 -1.22 -1.30 -3.56
N ALA A 543 -2.25 -1.57 -4.35
CA ALA A 543 -3.24 -0.59 -4.78
C ALA A 543 -4.20 -0.17 -3.65
N ASP A 544 -4.23 -0.89 -2.51
CA ASP A 544 -5.03 -0.48 -1.35
C ASP A 544 -4.73 0.98 -0.96
N THR A 545 -3.45 1.37 -0.95
CA THR A 545 -3.04 2.73 -0.58
C THR A 545 -3.45 3.76 -1.63
N THR A 546 -3.35 3.43 -2.91
CA THR A 546 -3.66 4.36 -4.01
C THR A 546 -5.17 4.53 -4.19
N GLU A 547 -5.97 3.47 -3.94
CA GLU A 547 -7.42 3.56 -3.86
C GLU A 547 -7.89 4.49 -2.73
N HIS A 548 -7.24 4.44 -1.56
CA HIS A 548 -7.51 5.39 -0.48
C HIS A 548 -7.10 6.81 -0.88
N ALA A 549 -5.93 6.97 -1.53
CA ALA A 549 -5.50 8.27 -2.02
C ALA A 549 -6.50 8.86 -3.03
N HIS A 550 -7.11 8.07 -3.92
CA HIS A 550 -8.17 8.54 -4.83
C HIS A 550 -9.38 9.13 -4.09
N ILE A 551 -9.71 8.62 -2.90
CA ILE A 551 -10.78 9.21 -2.09
C ILE A 551 -10.38 10.63 -1.67
N GLU A 552 -9.17 10.79 -1.14
CA GLU A 552 -8.67 12.06 -0.63
C GLU A 552 -8.42 13.08 -1.73
N VAL A 553 -7.77 12.68 -2.83
CA VAL A 553 -7.26 13.62 -3.84
C VAL A 553 -8.17 13.78 -5.06
N VAL A 554 -9.20 12.94 -5.21
CA VAL A 554 -10.15 13.05 -6.33
C VAL A 554 -11.57 13.14 -5.83
N LYS A 555 -12.07 12.12 -5.12
CA LYS A 555 -13.51 12.01 -4.81
C LYS A 555 -13.97 13.09 -3.83
N ASN A 556 -13.20 13.35 -2.77
CA ASN A 556 -13.51 14.39 -1.79
C ASN A 556 -13.52 15.79 -2.43
N PRO A 557 -12.47 16.23 -3.16
CA PRO A 557 -12.50 17.49 -3.89
C PRO A 557 -13.62 17.56 -4.94
N ALA A 558 -13.88 16.47 -5.66
CA ALA A 558 -14.90 16.44 -6.68
C ALA A 558 -16.32 16.64 -6.12
N ALA A 559 -16.61 16.09 -4.93
CA ALA A 559 -17.86 16.31 -4.21
C ALA A 559 -18.11 17.78 -3.83
N MET A 560 -17.05 18.60 -3.80
CA MET A 560 -17.10 20.04 -3.52
C MET A 560 -17.30 20.91 -4.75
N THR A 561 -17.31 20.32 -5.94
CA THR A 561 -17.40 21.07 -7.19
C THR A 561 -18.85 21.38 -7.54
N ASN A 562 -19.07 22.46 -8.29
CA ASN A 562 -20.39 22.75 -8.88
C ASN A 562 -20.72 21.81 -10.06
N ASN A 563 -19.96 20.72 -10.23
CA ASN A 563 -20.18 19.71 -11.24
C ASN A 563 -19.96 20.16 -12.70
N MET A 564 -19.43 21.36 -12.94
CA MET A 564 -19.04 21.88 -14.25
C MET A 564 -17.53 22.13 -14.29
N ASN A 565 -16.80 21.67 -15.32
CA ASN A 565 -15.32 21.80 -15.36
C ASN A 565 -14.65 21.31 -14.06
N TYR A 566 -15.06 20.13 -13.57
CA TYR A 566 -14.71 19.64 -12.25
C TYR A 566 -13.20 19.43 -12.05
N ASN A 567 -12.43 19.08 -13.09
CA ASN A 567 -10.97 18.94 -13.00
C ASN A 567 -10.27 20.22 -12.48
N ALA A 568 -10.59 21.39 -13.05
CA ALA A 568 -10.03 22.66 -12.60
C ALA A 568 -10.47 23.04 -11.17
N GLN A 569 -11.62 22.56 -10.71
CA GLN A 569 -12.07 22.78 -9.35
C GLN A 569 -11.39 21.83 -8.37
N ILE A 570 -11.19 20.56 -8.74
CA ILE A 570 -10.39 19.58 -7.98
C ILE A 570 -9.00 20.17 -7.72
N CYS A 571 -8.31 20.65 -8.76
CA CYS A 571 -6.97 21.23 -8.62
C CYS A 571 -6.94 22.42 -7.64
N ARG A 572 -7.93 23.32 -7.70
CA ARG A 572 -8.02 24.48 -6.79
C ARG A 572 -8.30 24.08 -5.35
N THR A 573 -9.19 23.11 -5.12
CA THR A 573 -9.45 22.59 -3.77
C THR A 573 -8.19 21.96 -3.18
N LEU A 574 -7.46 21.16 -3.97
CA LEU A 574 -6.22 20.54 -3.51
C LEU A 574 -5.12 21.55 -3.20
N ASP A 575 -5.00 22.62 -4.00
CA ASP A 575 -4.04 23.70 -3.70
C ASP A 575 -4.34 24.38 -2.36
N HIS A 576 -5.63 24.62 -2.06
CA HIS A 576 -6.07 25.20 -0.78
C HIS A 576 -5.82 24.26 0.39
N ASP A 577 -6.19 22.98 0.26
CA ASP A 577 -5.96 21.97 1.30
C ASP A 577 -4.47 21.80 1.59
N GLU A 578 -3.63 21.80 0.55
CA GLU A 578 -2.18 21.69 0.68
C GLU A 578 -1.57 22.91 1.36
N LYS A 579 -1.97 24.12 0.98
CA LYS A 579 -1.54 25.37 1.63
C LYS A 579 -1.84 25.33 3.13
N CYS A 580 -3.05 24.91 3.51
CA CYS A 580 -3.44 24.79 4.92
C CYS A 580 -2.60 23.74 5.66
N ARG A 581 -2.37 22.58 5.04
CA ARG A 581 -1.56 21.50 5.61
C ARG A 581 -0.11 21.94 5.82
N LEU A 582 0.52 22.55 4.81
CA LEU A 582 1.90 23.03 4.89
C LEU A 582 2.04 24.13 5.96
N PHE A 583 1.07 25.03 6.05
CA PHE A 583 1.08 26.06 7.09
C PHE A 583 0.95 25.48 8.51
N ASN A 584 0.09 24.48 8.70
CA ASN A 584 0.01 23.75 9.97
C ASN A 584 1.34 23.07 10.33
N ILE A 585 1.99 22.40 9.38
CA ILE A 585 3.30 21.78 9.57
C ILE A 585 4.33 22.84 9.99
N ALA A 586 4.38 23.96 9.28
CA ALA A 586 5.30 25.05 9.57
C ALA A 586 5.09 25.64 10.98
N ILE A 587 3.85 25.97 11.35
CA ILE A 587 3.53 26.47 12.70
C ILE A 587 3.93 25.45 13.77
N SER A 588 3.61 24.17 13.57
CA SER A 588 3.96 23.10 14.52
C SER A 588 5.47 22.99 14.71
N LEU A 589 6.25 23.03 13.62
CA LEU A 589 7.71 22.96 13.69
C LEU A 589 8.30 24.23 14.31
N SER A 590 7.85 25.43 13.92
CA SER A 590 8.32 26.68 14.53
C SER A 590 8.01 26.77 16.02
N ARG A 591 6.89 26.19 16.48
CA ARG A 591 6.60 26.06 17.92
C ARG A 591 7.53 25.08 18.60
N GLN A 592 7.68 23.88 18.06
CA GLN A 592 8.61 22.88 18.61
C GLN A 592 10.04 23.41 18.67
N TYR A 593 10.48 24.18 17.69
CA TYR A 593 11.81 24.79 17.69
C TYR A 593 11.95 25.84 18.80
N LYS A 594 10.95 26.72 18.97
CA LYS A 594 10.91 27.68 20.09
C LYS A 594 10.80 26.99 21.44
N ASP A 595 10.00 25.93 21.54
CA ASP A 595 9.84 25.14 22.75
C ASP A 595 11.13 24.37 23.07
N MET A 596 11.85 23.85 22.07
CA MET A 596 13.15 23.19 22.22
C MET A 596 14.27 24.17 22.58
N GLU A 597 14.30 25.38 22.00
CA GLU A 597 15.19 26.46 22.43
C GLU A 597 14.89 26.89 23.88
N ASN A 598 13.63 26.84 24.30
CA ASN A 598 13.22 27.11 25.67
C ASN A 598 13.49 25.91 26.62
N GLU A 599 13.35 24.67 26.16
CA GLU A 599 13.60 23.40 26.87
C GLU A 599 15.09 23.05 26.98
N LEU A 600 15.96 23.66 26.17
CA LEU A 600 17.41 23.65 26.41
C LEU A 600 17.77 24.23 27.80
N TRP A 601 16.81 24.88 28.47
CA TRP A 601 16.85 25.38 29.85
C TRP A 601 15.92 24.66 30.84
N SER A 602 15.23 23.57 30.47
CA SER A 602 14.43 22.76 31.40
C SER A 602 14.08 21.35 30.87
N GLU A 603 14.36 20.32 31.67
CA GLU A 603 14.31 18.89 31.34
C GLU A 603 12.92 18.34 30.92
N SER A 604 12.82 17.88 29.66
CA SER A 604 12.11 16.71 29.03
C SER A 604 10.87 16.05 29.70
N PRO A 605 9.87 15.48 28.95
CA PRO A 605 10.14 14.38 27.97
C PRO A 605 9.17 14.15 26.78
N HIS A 606 9.67 13.42 25.76
CA HIS A 606 8.91 12.87 24.62
C HIS A 606 8.21 11.51 24.90
N ARG A 607 7.13 11.26 24.15
CA ARG A 607 6.13 10.19 24.31
C ARG A 607 6.59 8.86 23.65
N GLN A 608 6.86 7.83 24.45
CA GLN A 608 7.30 6.49 23.98
C GLN A 608 6.16 5.55 23.53
N THR A 609 6.47 4.75 22.51
CA THR A 609 5.74 3.54 22.07
C THR A 609 5.72 2.44 23.15
N THR A 610 4.62 1.70 23.30
CA THR A 610 4.52 0.62 24.31
C THR A 610 5.39 -0.60 23.94
N ASN A 611 6.38 -0.93 24.76
CA ASN A 611 7.23 -2.12 24.65
C ASN A 611 7.12 -2.98 25.92
N LEU A 612 6.26 -4.00 25.89
CA LEU A 612 6.01 -4.90 27.04
C LEU A 612 7.21 -5.80 27.35
N PHE A 613 8.05 -6.14 26.37
CA PHE A 613 9.28 -6.92 26.60
C PHE A 613 10.28 -6.12 27.44
N ALA A 614 10.52 -4.85 27.08
CA ALA A 614 11.37 -3.96 27.86
C ALA A 614 10.79 -3.66 29.25
N VAL A 615 9.46 -3.60 29.38
CA VAL A 615 8.81 -3.48 30.70
C VAL A 615 9.07 -4.74 31.53
N ALA A 616 8.83 -5.94 30.98
CA ALA A 616 9.06 -7.20 31.69
C ALA A 616 10.51 -7.35 32.15
N GLN A 617 11.48 -7.03 31.29
CA GLN A 617 12.90 -7.06 31.62
C GLN A 617 13.23 -6.13 32.79
N ARG A 618 12.78 -4.86 32.73
CA ARG A 618 12.96 -3.91 33.84
C ARG A 618 12.34 -4.39 35.16
N LEU A 619 11.20 -5.09 35.11
CA LEU A 619 10.56 -5.63 36.31
C LEU A 619 11.31 -6.84 36.90
N LEU A 620 11.99 -7.62 36.06
CA LEU A 620 12.83 -8.75 36.50
C LEU A 620 14.15 -8.27 37.12
N GLU A 621 14.74 -7.20 36.57
CA GLU A 621 15.98 -6.58 37.03
C GLU A 621 15.80 -5.69 38.27
N ALA A 622 14.55 -5.42 38.68
CA ALA A 622 14.25 -4.57 39.81
C ALA A 622 14.70 -5.18 41.15
N ALA A 623 15.24 -4.34 42.04
CA ALA A 623 15.74 -4.76 43.34
C ALA A 623 14.65 -5.45 44.20
N PRO A 624 15.00 -6.47 45.00
CA PRO A 624 14.04 -7.16 45.86
C PRO A 624 13.28 -6.19 46.77
N GLY A 625 11.94 -6.30 46.79
CA GLY A 625 11.07 -5.45 47.63
C GLY A 625 10.63 -4.12 47.00
N THR A 626 11.18 -3.72 45.86
CA THR A 626 10.81 -2.45 45.20
C THR A 626 9.53 -2.54 44.36
N ILE A 627 9.09 -3.74 44.00
CA ILE A 627 7.94 -3.96 43.11
C ILE A 627 6.95 -4.98 43.71
N PRO A 628 5.63 -4.71 43.68
CA PRO A 628 4.62 -5.66 44.13
C PRO A 628 4.63 -6.97 43.32
N ARG A 629 4.69 -8.11 44.01
CA ARG A 629 4.56 -9.45 43.41
C ARG A 629 3.12 -10.00 43.55
N PRO A 630 2.68 -10.92 42.67
CA PRO A 630 3.37 -11.44 41.48
C PRO A 630 3.53 -10.36 40.39
N LEU A 631 4.52 -10.52 39.50
CA LEU A 631 4.67 -9.62 38.36
C LEU A 631 3.42 -9.69 37.46
N ARG A 632 2.97 -8.54 36.96
CA ARG A 632 1.79 -8.43 36.08
C ARG A 632 2.16 -8.25 34.61
N VAL A 633 3.43 -7.96 34.33
CA VAL A 633 4.01 -8.05 33.00
C VAL A 633 5.09 -9.12 33.05
N PHE A 634 5.00 -10.11 32.16
CA PHE A 634 5.96 -11.20 32.08
C PHE A 634 6.08 -11.67 30.63
N VAL A 635 7.15 -12.40 30.32
CA VAL A 635 7.41 -12.97 28.99
C VAL A 635 7.40 -14.49 29.09
N SER A 636 6.79 -15.16 28.12
CA SER A 636 6.93 -16.59 27.89
C SER A 636 7.13 -16.81 26.40
N GLY A 637 8.26 -17.45 26.05
CA GLY A 637 8.72 -17.57 24.69
C GLY A 637 8.78 -16.24 23.94
N SER A 638 8.18 -16.21 22.75
CA SER A 638 8.13 -15.02 21.91
C SER A 638 6.94 -14.09 22.22
N THR A 639 6.29 -14.23 23.38
CA THR A 639 5.09 -13.47 23.77
C THR A 639 5.25 -12.79 25.13
N ALA A 640 5.01 -11.49 25.17
CA ALA A 640 4.87 -10.70 26.40
C ALA A 640 3.40 -10.57 26.80
N PHE A 641 3.12 -10.73 28.09
CA PHE A 641 1.80 -10.67 28.70
C PHE A 641 1.72 -9.46 29.62
N HIS A 642 0.55 -8.82 29.69
CA HIS A 642 0.23 -7.79 30.68
C HIS A 642 -1.19 -7.98 31.21
N LEU A 643 -1.29 -8.14 32.53
CA LEU A 643 -2.53 -8.26 33.29
C LEU A 643 -2.86 -6.94 33.98
N ASN A 644 -4.14 -6.57 33.98
CA ASN A 644 -4.60 -5.42 34.76
C ASN A 644 -4.35 -5.65 36.26
N ARG A 645 -4.10 -4.55 36.99
CA ARG A 645 -3.85 -4.59 38.44
C ARG A 645 -4.97 -5.31 39.19
N GLU A 646 -6.22 -4.97 38.88
CA GLU A 646 -7.40 -5.60 39.47
C GLU A 646 -7.99 -6.67 38.53
N PRO A 647 -8.25 -7.88 39.04
CA PRO A 647 -8.99 -8.90 38.28
C PRO A 647 -10.46 -8.50 38.12
N SER A 648 -11.07 -8.96 37.03
CA SER A 648 -12.51 -8.81 36.78
C SER A 648 -13.36 -9.53 37.83
N ILE A 649 -12.85 -10.64 38.37
CA ILE A 649 -13.40 -11.33 39.54
C ILE A 649 -12.27 -11.55 40.54
N ARG A 650 -12.39 -10.91 41.72
CA ARG A 650 -11.34 -10.90 42.76
C ARG A 650 -11.18 -12.22 43.50
N ARG A 651 -12.26 -13.00 43.63
CA ARG A 651 -12.29 -14.28 44.34
C ARG A 651 -13.53 -15.05 43.89
N VAL A 652 -13.35 -16.27 43.42
CA VAL A 652 -14.44 -17.17 43.01
C VAL A 652 -13.98 -18.61 43.17
N SER A 653 -14.85 -19.51 43.62
CA SER A 653 -14.47 -20.92 43.70
C SER A 653 -14.28 -21.52 42.30
N ILE A 654 -13.51 -22.60 42.19
CA ILE A 654 -13.32 -23.28 40.90
C ILE A 654 -14.67 -23.77 40.33
N ASN A 655 -15.57 -24.25 41.19
CA ASN A 655 -16.89 -24.74 40.77
C ASN A 655 -17.78 -23.61 40.28
N ASP A 656 -17.80 -22.47 40.98
CA ASP A 656 -18.58 -21.30 40.54
C ASP A 656 -18.02 -20.72 39.24
N ALA A 657 -16.70 -20.75 39.05
CA ALA A 657 -16.07 -20.35 37.79
C ALA A 657 -16.43 -21.31 36.66
N ALA A 658 -16.37 -22.62 36.89
CA ALA A 658 -16.77 -23.66 35.94
C ALA A 658 -18.22 -23.46 35.50
N GLN A 659 -19.14 -23.23 36.44
CA GLN A 659 -20.54 -22.97 36.14
C GLN A 659 -20.71 -21.63 35.41
N LYS A 660 -20.09 -20.56 35.89
CA LYS A 660 -20.23 -19.21 35.32
C LYS A 660 -19.74 -19.11 33.89
N PHE A 661 -18.68 -19.83 33.54
CA PHE A 661 -18.12 -19.85 32.19
C PHE A 661 -18.63 -21.01 31.34
N ASN A 662 -19.48 -21.89 31.89
CA ASN A 662 -19.94 -23.12 31.25
C ASN A 662 -18.78 -24.04 30.80
N ILE A 663 -17.81 -24.23 31.69
CA ILE A 663 -16.61 -25.07 31.52
C ILE A 663 -16.62 -26.15 32.62
N PRO A 664 -17.46 -27.20 32.51
CA PRO A 664 -17.68 -28.17 33.59
C PRO A 664 -16.43 -28.99 33.95
N ASP A 665 -15.46 -29.05 33.04
CA ASP A 665 -14.20 -29.79 33.18
C ASP A 665 -13.02 -28.91 33.66
N LEU A 666 -13.27 -27.66 34.09
CA LEU A 666 -12.24 -26.71 34.49
C LEU A 666 -11.32 -27.23 35.60
N ARG A 667 -11.87 -27.95 36.59
CA ARG A 667 -11.09 -28.53 37.69
C ARG A 667 -10.14 -29.63 37.21
N GLY A 668 -10.64 -30.54 36.36
CA GLY A 668 -9.81 -31.55 35.71
C GLY A 668 -8.74 -30.93 34.80
N ALA A 669 -9.06 -29.83 34.11
CA ALA A 669 -8.09 -29.10 33.29
C ALA A 669 -6.94 -28.50 34.11
N PHE A 670 -7.21 -27.97 35.31
CA PHE A 670 -6.14 -27.53 36.23
C PHE A 670 -5.32 -28.71 36.75
N GLY A 671 -5.93 -29.86 37.02
CA GLY A 671 -5.22 -31.08 37.39
C GLY A 671 -4.24 -31.51 36.29
N ASP A 672 -4.71 -31.54 35.04
CA ASP A 672 -3.87 -31.84 33.88
C ASP A 672 -2.72 -30.84 33.74
N TYR A 673 -3.00 -29.54 33.94
CA TYR A 673 -1.98 -28.49 33.89
C TYR A 673 -0.90 -28.66 34.96
N LEU A 674 -1.27 -28.90 36.22
CA LEU A 674 -0.30 -29.08 37.31
C LEU A 674 0.54 -30.36 37.14
N ASN A 675 -0.07 -31.42 36.61
CA ASN A 675 0.62 -32.68 36.33
C ASN A 675 1.63 -32.56 35.17
N ARG A 676 1.56 -31.51 34.33
CA ARG A 676 2.58 -31.24 33.30
C ARG A 676 3.92 -30.74 33.86
N GLU A 677 3.94 -30.12 35.04
CA GLU A 677 5.18 -29.58 35.64
C GLU A 677 6.00 -30.63 36.43
N GLY A 678 5.56 -31.90 36.47
CA GLY A 678 6.34 -32.99 37.04
C GLY A 678 7.46 -33.48 36.10
N HIS A 679 8.59 -33.92 36.65
CA HIS A 679 9.82 -34.32 35.93
C HIS A 679 9.68 -35.42 34.85
N PHE A 680 8.51 -36.03 34.68
CA PHE A 680 8.25 -37.06 33.67
C PHE A 680 6.87 -36.83 33.03
N THR A 681 6.80 -36.10 31.91
CA THR A 681 6.04 -36.47 30.69
C THR A 681 5.99 -35.33 29.67
N ARG A 682 6.80 -35.41 28.61
CA ARG A 682 6.64 -34.65 27.35
C ARG A 682 5.53 -35.25 26.46
N ASN A 683 4.40 -35.64 27.04
CA ASN A 683 3.27 -36.16 26.26
C ASN A 683 2.32 -35.01 25.93
N PHE A 684 2.50 -34.44 24.72
CA PHE A 684 1.55 -33.53 24.09
C PHE A 684 0.11 -34.01 24.35
N HIS A 685 -0.72 -33.16 24.96
CA HIS A 685 -2.15 -33.42 24.93
C HIS A 685 -2.61 -33.19 23.50
N VAL A 686 -3.21 -34.21 22.90
CA VAL A 686 -3.95 -34.05 21.65
C VAL A 686 -5.05 -33.01 21.93
N PHE A 687 -5.03 -31.90 21.20
CA PHE A 687 -6.13 -30.93 21.23
C PHE A 687 -7.44 -31.67 20.89
N GLY A 688 -8.40 -31.66 21.82
CA GLY A 688 -9.71 -32.31 21.62
C GLY A 688 -9.89 -33.73 22.20
N GLY A 689 -9.00 -34.22 23.06
CA GLY A 689 -9.18 -35.49 23.80
C GLY A 689 -9.86 -35.34 25.18
N PRO A 690 -10.37 -36.43 25.78
CA PRO A 690 -10.91 -36.41 27.15
C PRO A 690 -9.84 -36.02 28.18
N ARG A 691 -10.26 -35.36 29.29
CA ARG A 691 -9.36 -35.00 30.40
C ARG A 691 -8.73 -36.24 31.01
N ARG A 692 -7.44 -36.14 31.39
CA ARG A 692 -6.74 -37.25 32.06
C ARG A 692 -6.98 -37.22 33.56
N SER A 693 -7.05 -36.03 34.14
CA SER A 693 -7.35 -35.81 35.54
C SER A 693 -8.85 -35.88 35.80
N PRO A 694 -9.28 -36.44 36.94
CA PRO A 694 -10.69 -36.56 37.28
C PRO A 694 -11.30 -35.19 37.62
N GLN A 695 -12.64 -35.10 37.61
CA GLN A 695 -13.34 -33.84 37.88
C GLN A 695 -13.12 -33.31 39.30
N ASP A 696 -12.77 -34.18 40.25
CA ASP A 696 -12.48 -33.87 41.65
C ASP A 696 -10.97 -33.80 41.94
N ALA A 697 -10.14 -33.59 40.91
CA ALA A 697 -8.68 -33.54 41.03
C ALA A 697 -8.23 -32.71 42.26
N PRO A 698 -7.30 -33.22 43.07
CA PRO A 698 -6.75 -32.49 44.20
C PRO A 698 -5.91 -31.32 43.68
N LEU A 699 -6.29 -30.10 44.06
CA LEU A 699 -5.60 -28.87 43.66
C LEU A 699 -5.08 -28.15 44.91
N PRO A 700 -3.90 -27.52 44.86
CA PRO A 700 -3.33 -26.77 45.99
C PRO A 700 -4.07 -25.45 46.26
N PHE A 701 -5.14 -25.16 45.53
CA PHE A 701 -6.00 -23.98 45.67
C PHE A 701 -7.45 -24.35 45.34
N ASN A 702 -8.40 -23.60 45.88
CA ASN A 702 -9.83 -23.76 45.58
C ASN A 702 -10.49 -22.50 45.02
N GLU A 703 -9.73 -21.41 44.92
CA GLU A 703 -10.24 -20.10 44.51
C GLU A 703 -9.38 -19.49 43.42
N LEU A 704 -10.04 -18.75 42.54
CA LEU A 704 -9.46 -18.15 41.36
C LEU A 704 -9.61 -16.63 41.38
N ARG A 705 -8.64 -15.97 40.75
CA ARG A 705 -8.75 -14.59 40.27
C ARG A 705 -8.91 -14.64 38.77
N ILE A 706 -9.95 -14.00 38.23
CA ILE A 706 -10.27 -14.10 36.80
C ILE A 706 -10.17 -12.72 36.16
N TRP A 707 -9.42 -12.64 35.05
CA TRP A 707 -9.34 -11.47 34.19
C TRP A 707 -10.08 -11.76 32.89
N TYR A 708 -11.02 -10.89 32.51
CA TYR A 708 -11.70 -11.01 31.22
C TYR A 708 -10.87 -10.47 30.05
N LYS A 709 -9.77 -9.76 30.35
CA LYS A 709 -8.92 -9.08 29.37
C LYS A 709 -7.46 -9.30 29.72
N VAL A 710 -6.68 -9.74 28.74
CA VAL A 710 -5.22 -9.85 28.83
C VAL A 710 -4.61 -9.11 27.66
N ARG A 711 -3.63 -8.25 27.90
CA ARG A 711 -2.90 -7.56 26.83
C ARG A 711 -1.66 -8.38 26.48
N LEU A 712 -1.45 -8.61 25.19
CA LEU A 712 -0.37 -9.41 24.64
C LEU A 712 0.47 -8.57 23.69
N GLN A 713 1.75 -8.86 23.59
CA GLN A 713 2.62 -8.36 22.52
C GLN A 713 3.52 -9.50 22.07
N GLN A 714 3.51 -9.80 20.77
CA GLN A 714 4.31 -10.89 20.20
C GLN A 714 5.45 -10.31 19.37
N LYS A 715 6.57 -11.03 19.31
CA LYS A 715 7.59 -10.79 18.28
C LYS A 715 7.04 -11.24 16.92
N SER A 716 7.45 -10.57 15.85
CA SER A 716 7.03 -10.90 14.49
C SER A 716 7.46 -12.31 14.14
N TYR A 717 6.55 -13.04 13.49
CA TYR A 717 6.82 -14.38 13.02
C TYR A 717 8.01 -14.41 12.03
N HIS A 718 8.08 -13.45 11.11
CA HIS A 718 9.10 -13.42 10.07
C HIS A 718 10.48 -12.96 10.55
N ASP A 719 10.53 -12.25 11.69
CA ASP A 719 11.75 -11.71 12.27
C ASP A 719 11.56 -11.47 13.77
N LEU A 720 12.24 -12.26 14.60
CA LEU A 720 12.12 -12.20 16.06
C LEU A 720 12.69 -10.91 16.68
N SER A 721 13.43 -10.10 15.92
CA SER A 721 13.89 -8.79 16.36
C SER A 721 12.79 -7.72 16.30
N ILE A 722 11.75 -7.94 15.48
CA ILE A 722 10.67 -6.96 15.28
C ILE A 722 9.56 -7.21 16.30
N LEU A 723 9.21 -6.17 17.06
CA LEU A 723 8.08 -6.20 17.99
C LEU A 723 6.75 -5.93 17.26
N GLY A 724 5.79 -6.82 17.41
CA GLY A 724 4.41 -6.61 16.99
C GLY A 724 3.70 -5.54 17.82
N LEU A 725 2.53 -5.11 17.35
CA LEU A 725 1.66 -4.23 18.14
C LEU A 725 1.10 -4.97 19.35
N ALA A 726 0.95 -4.28 20.48
CA ALA A 726 0.27 -4.84 21.63
C ALA A 726 -1.25 -4.88 21.37
N PHE A 727 -1.86 -6.04 21.53
CA PHE A 727 -3.29 -6.28 21.34
C PHE A 727 -3.92 -6.90 22.60
N THR A 728 -5.25 -6.93 22.69
CA THR A 728 -5.96 -7.46 23.86
C THR A 728 -6.78 -8.67 23.46
N VAL A 729 -6.66 -9.76 24.22
CA VAL A 729 -7.53 -10.94 24.12
C VAL A 729 -8.60 -10.89 25.20
N HIS A 730 -9.78 -11.42 24.86
CA HIS A 730 -10.98 -11.32 25.68
C HIS A 730 -11.52 -12.70 26.05
N ALA A 731 -12.09 -12.84 27.24
CA ALA A 731 -12.86 -14.00 27.66
C ALA A 731 -14.03 -13.54 28.56
N HIS A 732 -15.25 -13.75 28.11
CA HIS A 732 -16.48 -13.35 28.77
C HIS A 732 -17.40 -14.57 28.96
N PRO A 733 -18.03 -14.71 30.14
CA PRO A 733 -18.99 -15.79 30.40
C PRO A 733 -20.26 -15.60 29.55
N PRO A 734 -21.09 -16.66 29.43
CA PRO A 734 -22.41 -16.55 28.83
C PRO A 734 -23.28 -15.43 29.43
N ASP A 735 -23.95 -14.66 28.57
CA ASP A 735 -24.94 -13.64 28.96
C ASP A 735 -26.06 -13.51 27.90
N GLN A 736 -26.94 -12.51 28.04
CA GLN A 736 -28.05 -12.26 27.10
C GLN A 736 -27.58 -11.92 25.67
N THR A 737 -26.38 -11.37 25.53
CA THR A 737 -25.78 -11.02 24.23
C THR A 737 -25.00 -12.20 23.65
N TRP A 738 -24.29 -12.94 24.52
CA TRP A 738 -23.42 -14.06 24.20
C TRP A 738 -23.94 -15.33 24.86
N LYS A 739 -24.94 -15.97 24.24
CA LYS A 739 -25.61 -17.17 24.81
C LYS A 739 -24.65 -18.29 25.24
N TYR A 740 -23.50 -18.41 24.59
CA TYR A 740 -22.48 -19.42 24.87
C TYR A 740 -21.16 -18.84 25.42
N GLY A 741 -21.17 -17.57 25.81
CA GLY A 741 -19.97 -16.82 26.15
C GLY A 741 -19.22 -16.33 24.91
N HIS A 742 -18.12 -15.63 25.13
CA HIS A 742 -17.28 -15.08 24.06
C HIS A 742 -15.82 -15.18 24.47
N TYR A 743 -14.97 -15.71 23.60
CA TYR A 743 -13.53 -15.76 23.84
C TYR A 743 -12.74 -15.45 22.57
N SER A 744 -11.55 -14.88 22.75
CA SER A 744 -10.53 -14.76 21.72
C SER A 744 -9.60 -15.98 21.81
N GLY A 745 -9.41 -16.69 20.71
CA GLY A 745 -8.33 -17.68 20.60
C GLY A 745 -6.98 -17.00 20.41
N ALA A 746 -5.94 -17.50 21.08
CA ALA A 746 -4.56 -17.06 20.90
C ALA A 746 -3.65 -18.28 20.75
N LEU A 747 -2.79 -18.26 19.73
CA LEU A 747 -1.70 -19.22 19.57
C LEU A 747 -0.43 -18.57 20.14
N LEU A 748 0.16 -19.25 21.11
CA LEU A 748 1.31 -18.76 21.86
C LEU A 748 2.47 -19.72 21.61
N ASN A 749 3.61 -19.19 21.18
CA ASN A 749 4.85 -19.97 21.21
C ASN A 749 5.47 -19.78 22.59
N VAL A 750 5.37 -20.81 23.42
CA VAL A 750 5.78 -20.80 24.83
C VAL A 750 7.17 -21.39 25.04
N ASP A 751 7.74 -22.02 24.01
CA ASP A 751 9.09 -22.60 24.03
C ASP A 751 9.98 -21.91 22.98
N GLU A 752 11.04 -21.23 23.45
CA GLU A 752 12.00 -20.55 22.57
C GLU A 752 12.85 -21.50 21.72
N ALA A 753 12.96 -22.77 22.12
CA ALA A 753 13.68 -23.78 21.34
C ALA A 753 12.95 -24.17 20.05
N HIS A 754 11.65 -23.85 19.95
CA HIS A 754 10.82 -24.13 18.81
C HIS A 754 10.41 -22.83 18.12
N ALA A 755 10.53 -22.77 16.80
CA ALA A 755 10.17 -21.59 16.02
C ALA A 755 8.88 -21.84 15.24
N TRP A 756 7.76 -21.30 15.71
CA TRP A 756 6.53 -21.26 14.90
C TRP A 756 6.81 -20.55 13.57
N PRO A 757 6.41 -21.14 12.42
CA PRO A 757 5.54 -22.26 12.16
C PRO A 757 6.41 -23.46 11.72
N SER A 758 7.74 -23.34 11.79
CA SER A 758 8.71 -24.30 11.26
C SER A 758 8.73 -25.55 12.10
N SER A 759 8.53 -25.37 13.41
CA SER A 759 8.26 -26.44 14.36
C SER A 759 6.80 -26.93 14.34
N GLY A 760 5.93 -26.36 13.50
CA GLY A 760 4.49 -26.52 13.64
C GLY A 760 4.04 -26.22 15.07
N LEU A 761 3.08 -26.99 15.58
CA LEU A 761 2.57 -26.83 16.95
C LEU A 761 3.54 -27.30 18.05
N ALA A 762 4.76 -27.74 17.73
CA ALA A 762 5.67 -28.32 18.73
C ALA A 762 6.16 -27.32 19.80
N GLY A 763 6.09 -26.02 19.53
CA GLY A 763 6.43 -24.94 20.48
C GLY A 763 5.23 -24.32 21.22
N MET A 764 4.02 -24.82 21.00
CA MET A 764 2.78 -24.26 21.57
C MET A 764 2.32 -24.90 22.87
#